data_AF-A0A0D3KE69-F1
#
_entry.id   AF-A0A0D3KE69-F1
#
_cell.length_a   1.000
_cell.length_b   1.000
_cell.length_c   1.000
_cell.angle_alpha   90.00
_cell.angle_beta   90.00
_cell.angle_gamma   90.00
#
_symmetry.space_group_name_H-M   'P 1'
#
loop_
_entity.id
_entity.type
_entity.pdbx_description
1 polymer ?
#
loop_
_entity_poly.entity_id
_entity_poly.type
_entity_poly.pdbx_seq_one_letter_code
_entity_poly.pdbx_strand_id
1 'polypeptide(L)'
;MPAPLLAAPTLLRAPPPRLLAKTCPDTHDPAIVSAMLAWHSDRPPPRLHHTVTEDESGARLTRVGGSRFAPLGTKSQAEHAVRRGDLLVNGLAVEKSRRVQQGDVLQLQPPAAARPSEKRLHARARFVEHLRSQGLRVLHEDEAVAVVFKPPGIHTKAGSNAKFAALEDALTAELSPPPRDAPDALPLPLALHRLDVPVSGLCLVAKTRSAAVELGRQFAAREVAKVYHALLVGRPPIDQACGGRLEIRAPLQGQPAASTLEVLSVTPHAQWGHLSWVRMSPLTGRTHQLRLHAAGLGCPIVGDDLYWGHAAAARRSRGGAEALPPVRASGGLFLQSCGVAFAHPDPQRGLVQPACDSEARLRQRDSAMNRKLLISAISNLSTAYNLVIINVSHVTIAYQYCGGADACSAQVEAASTAVLVGAILGQLTFGYIGDCVGRSAALRLTMALSLFGATISAAAVPLGGDSSSVLTFLALSRFVLGVGVGGVYPLSATIATESSSNAERGRNASLVFSMQGVANLAAPLVSWALLAVFGVPATGSGGADPGLAWRLALALGALPGLLLVPCMGEGRGGQGGGARHTADERMSAPIAALRAEAGRPAGPSSTLLSTLRQRKYWSKLLGTAGGWFLFDITFYGNSLFQPTVLSSVFHAAAGDAPPLQGDLAHNLCAQMAVVAAIGLPGYYVSVWLMDRVGRRRIQLQGFACMAAAFAALGLAYDSLESAGAGGRVAMLLLYGLTFFFSNFGPNSTTFILPSETFPPEVRTTLNGFSAAMGKLGATLGSSAFKPMKDGISAAWGPAAGLRWTMLACAAVSLAGFALTYGFVEDRRGIAMEGAATAREEDNNGGASAAPIEGGLGAAFLTVPANATAEARVRREAA
;
A
#
# COMPACT_ATOMS: atom_id res chain seq x y z
N MET A 1 45.89 13.23 29.48
CA MET A 1 45.39 14.04 28.35
C MET A 1 44.54 13.16 27.47
N PRO A 2 43.27 13.52 27.21
CA PRO A 2 42.58 13.06 26.02
C PRO A 2 42.15 14.26 25.16
N ALA A 3 42.64 14.28 23.93
CA ALA A 3 42.15 15.09 22.82
C ALA A 3 41.03 14.29 22.08
N PRO A 4 40.24 14.89 21.18
CA PRO A 4 38.79 15.02 21.37
C PRO A 4 37.94 14.09 20.48
N LEU A 5 36.73 13.84 20.96
CA LEU A 5 35.61 13.24 20.22
C LEU A 5 35.26 14.10 18.99
N LEU A 6 35.28 13.47 17.82
CA LEU A 6 34.76 14.00 16.56
C LEU A 6 33.24 14.24 16.67
N ALA A 7 32.85 15.45 16.30
CA ALA A 7 31.52 16.02 16.45
C ALA A 7 30.47 15.35 15.54
N ALA A 8 29.35 14.95 16.14
CA ALA A 8 28.10 14.68 15.42
C ALA A 8 27.50 16.02 14.93
N PRO A 9 26.85 16.07 13.75
CA PRO A 9 26.29 17.30 13.22
C PRO A 9 25.13 17.80 14.08
N THR A 10 25.38 18.91 14.77
CA THR A 10 24.45 19.76 15.52
C THR A 10 23.36 20.35 14.62
N LEU A 11 22.33 19.59 14.27
CA LEU A 11 21.17 20.07 13.51
C LEU A 11 19.87 20.25 14.33
N LEU A 12 19.91 20.10 15.66
CA LEU A 12 18.71 20.20 16.52
C LEU A 12 18.83 21.19 17.69
N ARG A 13 19.77 22.15 17.64
CA ARG A 13 20.06 23.01 18.81
C ARG A 13 19.67 24.49 18.72
N ALA A 14 19.03 24.94 17.66
CA ALA A 14 18.50 26.29 17.63
C ALA A 14 17.01 26.29 18.01
N PRO A 15 16.60 26.77 19.21
CA PRO A 15 15.23 27.25 19.35
C PRO A 15 14.98 28.31 18.25
N PRO A 16 13.76 28.42 17.70
CA PRO A 16 13.47 29.48 16.76
C PRO A 16 13.81 30.80 17.44
N PRO A 17 14.60 31.67 16.78
CA PRO A 17 14.94 32.95 17.36
C PRO A 17 13.64 33.66 17.72
N ARG A 18 13.58 34.26 18.91
CA ARG A 18 12.53 35.25 19.21
C ARG A 18 12.60 36.27 18.08
N LEU A 19 11.55 36.32 17.26
CA LEU A 19 11.40 37.22 16.10
C LEU A 19 11.41 38.66 16.59
N LEU A 20 12.61 39.20 16.79
CA LEU A 20 12.87 40.62 16.85
C LEU A 20 13.17 41.04 15.42
N ALA A 21 12.60 42.15 14.95
CA ALA A 21 12.82 42.76 13.64
C ALA A 21 14.30 43.13 13.33
N LYS A 22 15.26 42.72 14.18
CA LYS A 22 16.70 43.01 14.10
C LYS A 22 17.52 41.99 13.30
N THR A 23 16.95 40.88 12.83
CA THR A 23 17.67 39.85 12.04
C THR A 23 17.36 39.91 10.54
N CYS A 24 16.62 40.93 10.07
CA CYS A 24 16.36 41.12 8.65
C CYS A 24 17.56 41.83 7.99
N PRO A 25 17.96 41.45 6.77
CA PRO A 25 18.99 42.18 6.02
C PRO A 25 18.61 43.66 5.87
N ASP A 26 19.60 44.56 5.79
CA ASP A 26 19.36 46.00 5.68
C ASP A 26 18.82 46.42 4.30
N THR A 27 18.91 45.53 3.31
CA THR A 27 18.43 45.72 1.93
C THR A 27 17.36 44.68 1.59
N HIS A 28 16.49 45.00 0.62
CA HIS A 28 15.52 44.07 0.04
C HIS A 28 15.37 44.31 -1.47
N ASP A 29 14.81 43.34 -2.19
CA ASP A 29 14.46 43.46 -3.61
C ASP A 29 13.41 44.57 -3.83
N PRO A 30 13.70 45.59 -4.66
CA PRO A 30 12.75 46.65 -4.99
C PRO A 30 11.46 46.13 -5.63
N ALA A 31 11.51 44.99 -6.34
CA ALA A 31 10.33 44.38 -6.98
C ALA A 31 9.24 44.01 -5.98
N ILE A 32 9.61 43.71 -4.72
CA ILE A 32 8.65 43.42 -3.64
C ILE A 32 7.80 44.65 -3.33
N VAL A 33 8.41 45.83 -3.25
CA VAL A 33 7.69 47.08 -3.00
C VAL A 33 6.80 47.42 -4.20
N SER A 34 7.29 47.22 -5.42
CA SER A 34 6.49 47.40 -6.64
C SER A 34 5.26 46.48 -6.67
N ALA A 35 5.42 45.19 -6.29
CA ALA A 35 4.31 44.25 -6.19
C ALA A 35 3.28 44.67 -5.12
N MET A 36 3.74 45.10 -3.94
CA MET A 36 2.85 45.63 -2.91
C MET A 36 2.08 46.87 -3.38
N LEU A 37 2.75 47.77 -4.11
CA LEU A 37 2.12 48.97 -4.66
C LEU A 37 1.12 48.66 -5.77
N ALA A 38 1.24 47.53 -6.47
CA ALA A 38 0.27 47.13 -7.51
C ALA A 38 -1.14 46.88 -6.94
N TRP A 39 -1.26 46.55 -5.65
CA TRP A 39 -2.52 46.44 -4.93
C TRP A 39 -3.09 47.78 -4.44
N HIS A 40 -2.31 48.87 -4.52
CA HIS A 40 -2.73 50.19 -4.09
C HIS A 40 -3.07 51.05 -5.33
N SER A 41 -4.28 51.60 -5.36
CA SER A 41 -4.73 52.52 -6.40
C SER A 41 -4.82 53.94 -5.82
N ASP A 42 -4.34 54.94 -6.56
CA ASP A 42 -4.51 56.36 -6.22
C ASP A 42 -5.95 56.85 -6.50
N ARG A 43 -6.79 56.02 -7.13
CA ARG A 43 -8.22 56.33 -7.31
C ARG A 43 -9.01 55.97 -6.05
N PRO A 44 -9.83 56.88 -5.50
CA PRO A 44 -10.68 56.56 -4.36
C PRO A 44 -11.59 55.38 -4.71
N PRO A 45 -11.79 54.41 -3.80
CA PRO A 45 -12.67 53.28 -4.08
C PRO A 45 -14.08 53.79 -4.39
N PRO A 46 -14.79 53.17 -5.35
CA PRO A 46 -16.13 53.59 -5.71
C PRO A 46 -17.05 53.53 -4.48
N ARG A 47 -17.97 54.49 -4.40
CA ARG A 47 -19.03 54.43 -3.38
C ARG A 47 -19.85 53.17 -3.61
N LEU A 48 -20.03 52.41 -2.53
CA LEU A 48 -20.85 51.21 -2.55
C LEU A 48 -22.26 51.59 -2.15
N HIS A 49 -23.25 51.13 -2.91
CA HIS A 49 -24.66 51.39 -2.68
C HIS A 49 -25.39 50.08 -2.41
N HIS A 50 -26.33 50.10 -1.47
CA HIS A 50 -27.25 48.99 -1.22
C HIS A 50 -28.64 49.55 -0.94
N THR A 51 -29.62 49.17 -1.74
CA THR A 51 -31.03 49.51 -1.51
C THR A 51 -31.63 48.47 -0.58
N VAL A 52 -32.18 48.93 0.54
CA VAL A 52 -32.73 48.08 1.59
C VAL A 52 -33.99 47.38 1.07
N THR A 53 -33.99 46.05 1.17
CA THR A 53 -35.12 45.21 0.73
C THR A 53 -36.21 45.13 1.80
N GLU A 54 -37.38 44.61 1.44
CA GLU A 54 -38.52 44.45 2.37
C GLU A 54 -38.15 43.61 3.61
N ASP A 55 -37.42 42.50 3.41
CA ASP A 55 -36.93 41.59 4.47
C ASP A 55 -35.95 42.26 5.44
N GLU A 56 -35.33 43.36 5.02
CA GLU A 56 -34.33 44.10 5.79
C GLU A 56 -34.93 45.30 6.53
N SER A 57 -36.16 45.67 6.18
CA SER A 57 -36.89 46.78 6.79
C SER A 57 -37.05 46.55 8.31
N GLY A 58 -36.76 47.58 9.09
CA GLY A 58 -36.75 47.52 10.55
C GLY A 58 -35.47 46.94 11.16
N ALA A 59 -34.53 46.38 10.39
CA ALA A 59 -33.24 45.93 10.93
C ALA A 59 -32.34 47.13 11.28
N ARG A 60 -31.37 46.93 12.20
CA ARG A 60 -30.37 47.98 12.51
C ARG A 60 -29.44 48.18 11.32
N LEU A 61 -29.16 49.45 10.99
CA LEU A 61 -28.21 49.85 9.94
C LEU A 61 -26.89 49.09 10.00
N THR A 62 -26.32 48.93 11.19
CA THR A 62 -25.03 48.27 11.36
C THR A 62 -25.06 46.77 11.12
N ARG A 63 -26.23 46.12 11.29
CA ARG A 63 -26.42 44.71 10.91
C ARG A 63 -26.46 44.57 9.40
N VAL A 64 -27.31 45.37 8.74
CA VAL A 64 -27.50 45.32 7.28
C VAL A 64 -26.23 45.77 6.55
N GLY A 65 -25.62 46.86 6.98
CA GLY A 65 -24.35 47.33 6.43
C GLY A 65 -23.21 46.32 6.63
N GLY A 66 -23.14 45.69 7.80
CA GLY A 66 -22.14 44.64 8.07
C GLY A 66 -22.31 43.38 7.21
N SER A 67 -23.54 43.03 6.84
CA SER A 67 -23.82 41.87 5.98
C SER A 67 -23.71 42.18 4.48
N ARG A 68 -24.06 43.40 4.05
CA ARG A 68 -24.15 43.77 2.63
C ARG A 68 -22.90 44.43 2.09
N PHE A 69 -22.20 45.22 2.91
CA PHE A 69 -20.92 45.77 2.54
C PHE A 69 -19.78 44.86 3.02
N ALA A 70 -19.20 44.10 2.10
CA ALA A 70 -18.08 43.23 2.41
C ALA A 70 -16.86 43.91 3.04
N PRO A 71 -16.53 45.20 2.75
CA PRO A 71 -15.46 45.89 3.47
C PRO A 71 -15.72 46.03 4.97
N LEU A 72 -16.98 45.91 5.41
CA LEU A 72 -17.36 45.91 6.83
C LEU A 72 -17.44 44.47 7.35
N GLY A 73 -18.09 43.57 6.61
CA GLY A 73 -18.16 42.11 6.87
C GLY A 73 -18.71 41.67 8.25
N THR A 74 -18.96 42.60 9.16
CA THR A 74 -19.35 42.39 10.55
C THR A 74 -20.08 43.64 11.05
N LYS A 75 -20.97 43.44 12.04
CA LYS A 75 -21.67 44.53 12.73
C LYS A 75 -20.72 45.54 13.38
N SER A 76 -19.62 45.06 13.98
CA SER A 76 -18.68 45.93 14.71
C SER A 76 -17.93 46.89 13.79
N GLN A 77 -17.54 46.43 12.59
CA GLN A 77 -16.89 47.30 11.62
C GLN A 77 -17.88 48.30 11.02
N ALA A 78 -19.14 47.90 10.82
CA ALA A 78 -20.19 48.83 10.41
C ALA A 78 -20.48 49.91 11.47
N GLU A 79 -20.46 49.56 12.76
CA GLU A 79 -20.53 50.56 13.83
C GLU A 79 -19.37 51.56 13.78
N HIS A 80 -18.16 51.11 13.44
CA HIS A 80 -17.01 51.99 13.30
C HIS A 80 -17.11 52.89 12.06
N ALA A 81 -17.60 52.35 10.94
CA ALA A 81 -17.84 53.12 9.72
C ALA A 81 -18.88 54.23 9.92
N VAL A 82 -19.97 53.95 10.65
CA VAL A 82 -20.95 54.99 11.02
C VAL A 82 -20.29 56.10 11.85
N ARG A 83 -19.48 55.75 12.86
CA ARG A 83 -18.77 56.76 13.69
C ARG A 83 -17.79 57.63 12.91
N ARG A 84 -17.19 57.10 11.84
CA ARG A 84 -16.28 57.84 10.97
C ARG A 84 -16.99 58.66 9.89
N GLY A 85 -18.31 58.51 9.74
CA GLY A 85 -19.09 59.14 8.67
C GLY A 85 -18.95 58.43 7.31
N ASP A 86 -18.40 57.22 7.28
CA ASP A 86 -18.17 56.46 6.05
C ASP A 86 -19.45 55.76 5.56
N LEU A 87 -20.37 55.41 6.47
CA LEU A 87 -21.63 54.74 6.17
C LEU A 87 -22.82 55.69 6.35
N LEU A 88 -23.47 56.04 5.24
CA LEU A 88 -24.57 57.00 5.15
C LEU A 88 -25.87 56.30 4.78
N VAL A 89 -27.00 56.91 5.11
CA VAL A 89 -28.34 56.50 4.69
C VAL A 89 -28.96 57.65 3.92
N ASN A 90 -29.34 57.42 2.66
CA ASN A 90 -29.88 58.44 1.76
C ASN A 90 -28.98 59.69 1.66
N GLY A 91 -27.66 59.49 1.72
CA GLY A 91 -26.66 60.56 1.68
C GLY A 91 -26.44 61.31 3.00
N LEU A 92 -27.14 60.95 4.08
CA LEU A 92 -27.04 61.60 5.39
C LEU A 92 -26.29 60.72 6.40
N ALA A 93 -25.48 61.37 7.25
CA ALA A 93 -24.87 60.72 8.40
C ALA A 93 -25.95 60.46 9.47
N VAL A 94 -25.97 59.27 10.04
CA VAL A 94 -27.01 58.83 10.99
C VAL A 94 -26.39 58.14 12.20
N GLU A 95 -27.14 58.08 13.29
CA GLU A 95 -26.75 57.35 14.50
C GLU A 95 -26.67 55.84 14.29
N LYS A 96 -25.75 55.16 14.98
CA LYS A 96 -25.56 53.69 14.89
C LYS A 96 -26.80 52.88 15.28
N SER A 97 -27.73 53.50 16.00
CA SER A 97 -29.01 52.93 16.44
C SER A 97 -30.10 52.99 15.36
N ARG A 98 -29.89 53.73 14.26
CA ARG A 98 -30.85 53.89 13.17
C ARG A 98 -31.28 52.53 12.63
N ARG A 99 -32.60 52.36 12.48
CA ARG A 99 -33.19 51.25 11.74
C ARG A 99 -33.45 51.70 10.31
N VAL A 100 -33.21 50.79 9.37
CA VAL A 100 -33.39 51.04 7.94
C VAL A 100 -34.83 50.71 7.53
N GLN A 101 -35.35 51.41 6.54
CA GLN A 101 -36.67 51.17 5.96
C GLN A 101 -36.51 50.69 4.52
N GLN A 102 -37.47 49.93 4.02
CA GLN A 102 -37.50 49.51 2.61
C GLN A 102 -37.34 50.73 1.69
N GLY A 103 -36.45 50.61 0.71
CA GLY A 103 -36.13 51.71 -0.21
C GLY A 103 -35.05 52.68 0.30
N ASP A 104 -34.62 52.60 1.56
CA ASP A 104 -33.44 53.34 2.02
C ASP A 104 -32.21 52.92 1.19
N VAL A 105 -31.44 53.90 0.73
CA VAL A 105 -30.17 53.68 0.03
C VAL A 105 -29.03 53.85 1.01
N LEU A 106 -28.43 52.73 1.40
CA LEU A 106 -27.20 52.72 2.17
C LEU A 106 -26.05 53.06 1.25
N GLN A 107 -25.20 54.01 1.65
CA GLN A 107 -24.02 54.40 0.91
C GLN A 107 -22.79 54.22 1.80
N LEU A 108 -21.90 53.31 1.45
CA LEU A 108 -20.60 53.18 2.08
C LEU A 108 -19.55 53.84 1.20
N GLN A 109 -18.87 54.85 1.72
CA GLN A 109 -17.58 55.29 1.20
C GLN A 109 -16.52 54.41 1.88
N PRO A 110 -15.91 53.43 1.18
CA PRO A 110 -14.84 52.66 1.78
C PRO A 110 -13.68 53.63 2.08
N PRO A 111 -13.05 53.53 3.26
CA PRO A 111 -11.83 54.31 3.50
C PRO A 111 -10.83 53.94 2.42
N ALA A 112 -10.26 54.95 1.74
CA ALA A 112 -9.12 54.71 0.87
C ALA A 112 -8.06 53.97 1.70
N ALA A 113 -7.53 52.86 1.18
CA ALA A 113 -6.43 52.18 1.83
C ALA A 113 -5.25 53.17 1.84
N ALA A 114 -5.05 53.85 2.96
CA ALA A 114 -4.02 54.88 3.07
C ALA A 114 -2.69 54.24 2.65
N ARG A 115 -2.07 54.80 1.59
CA ARG A 115 -0.81 54.29 1.06
C ARG A 115 0.17 54.15 2.23
N PRO A 116 0.72 52.96 2.49
CA PRO A 116 1.63 52.78 3.60
C PRO A 116 2.82 53.72 3.42
N SER A 117 3.27 54.37 4.50
CA SER A 117 4.49 55.20 4.47
C SER A 117 5.65 54.41 3.87
N GLU A 118 6.53 55.06 3.12
CA GLU A 118 7.71 54.43 2.49
C GLU A 118 8.51 53.55 3.46
N LYS A 119 8.81 54.07 4.67
CA LYS A 119 9.45 53.31 5.76
C LYS A 119 8.76 51.98 6.11
N ARG A 120 7.43 51.94 6.04
CA ARG A 120 6.61 50.74 6.33
C ARG A 120 6.64 49.75 5.16
N LEU A 121 6.67 50.23 3.92
CA LEU A 121 6.83 49.37 2.74
C LEU A 121 8.18 48.65 2.77
N HIS A 122 9.28 49.37 3.01
CA HIS A 122 10.61 48.77 3.11
C HIS A 122 10.72 47.78 4.30
N ALA A 123 10.08 48.08 5.44
CA ALA A 123 10.03 47.15 6.57
C ALA A 123 9.25 45.86 6.24
N ARG A 124 8.11 45.98 5.54
CA ARG A 124 7.33 44.82 5.08
C ARG A 124 8.06 44.02 4.01
N ALA A 125 8.77 44.67 3.09
CA ALA A 125 9.52 43.98 2.06
C ALA A 125 10.62 43.08 2.64
N ARG A 126 11.37 43.59 3.62
CA ARG A 126 12.34 42.78 4.39
C ARG A 126 11.69 41.61 5.12
N PHE A 127 10.51 41.83 5.69
CA PHE A 127 9.74 40.77 6.33
C PHE A 127 9.31 39.67 5.32
N VAL A 128 8.88 40.06 4.12
CA VAL A 128 8.53 39.11 3.05
C VAL A 128 9.73 38.27 2.65
N GLU A 129 10.90 38.87 2.45
CA GLU A 129 12.12 38.11 2.13
C GLU A 129 12.48 37.11 3.23
N HIS A 130 12.38 37.53 4.49
CA HIS A 130 12.56 36.63 5.61
C HIS A 130 11.56 35.46 5.54
N LEU A 131 10.28 35.71 5.27
CA LEU A 131 9.29 34.65 5.12
C LEU A 131 9.55 33.73 3.92
N ARG A 132 10.03 34.26 2.79
CA ARG A 132 10.47 33.46 1.64
C ARG A 132 11.60 32.52 2.02
N SER A 133 12.58 33.00 2.80
CA SER A 133 13.65 32.15 3.36
C SER A 133 13.14 31.04 4.28
N GLN A 134 11.98 31.25 4.92
CA GLN A 134 11.29 30.27 5.77
C GLN A 134 10.25 29.42 4.99
N GLY A 135 10.21 29.53 3.67
CA GLY A 135 9.40 28.69 2.79
C GLY A 135 8.02 29.24 2.39
N LEU A 136 7.76 30.54 2.60
CA LEU A 136 6.59 31.22 2.04
C LEU A 136 6.58 31.05 0.52
N ARG A 137 5.47 30.52 -0.01
CA ARG A 137 5.28 30.32 -1.45
C ARG A 137 3.79 30.19 -1.79
N VAL A 138 3.45 30.54 -3.02
CA VAL A 138 2.11 30.35 -3.59
C VAL A 138 2.04 28.98 -4.26
N LEU A 139 1.05 28.17 -3.91
CA LEU A 139 0.83 26.83 -4.50
C LEU A 139 -0.23 26.84 -5.60
N HIS A 140 -1.20 27.73 -5.46
CA HIS A 140 -2.28 27.91 -6.41
C HIS A 140 -2.68 29.37 -6.36
N GLU A 141 -2.90 29.97 -7.52
CA GLU A 141 -3.45 31.30 -7.66
C GLU A 141 -4.22 31.36 -8.97
N ASP A 142 -5.39 32.00 -8.91
CA ASP A 142 -6.11 32.48 -10.06
C ASP A 142 -6.70 33.86 -9.79
N GLU A 143 -7.65 34.31 -10.61
CA GLU A 143 -8.26 35.63 -10.49
C GLU A 143 -9.04 35.83 -9.17
N ALA A 144 -9.62 34.76 -8.62
CA ALA A 144 -10.56 34.84 -7.50
C ALA A 144 -9.95 34.37 -6.17
N VAL A 145 -9.05 33.38 -6.21
CA VAL A 145 -8.55 32.68 -5.01
C VAL A 145 -7.05 32.41 -5.08
N ALA A 146 -6.43 32.19 -3.93
CA ALA A 146 -5.07 31.69 -3.83
C ALA A 146 -4.88 30.75 -2.64
N VAL A 147 -3.94 29.82 -2.73
CA VAL A 147 -3.48 28.98 -1.63
C VAL A 147 -2.00 29.21 -1.40
N VAL A 148 -1.67 29.68 -0.21
CA VAL A 148 -0.32 30.11 0.17
C VAL A 148 0.20 29.24 1.32
N PHE A 149 1.47 28.85 1.25
CA PHE A 149 2.14 28.19 2.36
C PHE A 149 2.60 29.20 3.40
N LYS A 150 2.05 29.13 4.61
CA LYS A 150 2.44 29.93 5.76
C LYS A 150 3.63 29.27 6.50
N PRO A 151 4.76 29.96 6.69
CA PRO A 151 5.82 29.52 7.59
C PRO A 151 5.38 29.44 9.06
N PRO A 152 6.04 28.63 9.91
CA PRO A 152 5.76 28.62 11.35
C PRO A 152 6.28 29.91 12.01
N GLY A 153 5.74 30.26 13.18
CA GLY A 153 6.20 31.39 13.99
C GLY A 153 5.54 32.74 13.71
N ILE A 154 4.60 32.81 12.76
CA ILE A 154 3.86 34.03 12.43
C ILE A 154 2.35 33.89 12.62
N HIS A 155 1.65 35.01 12.80
CA HIS A 155 0.19 35.03 12.80
C HIS A 155 -0.35 34.93 11.36
N THR A 156 -1.51 34.29 11.17
CA THR A 156 -2.16 34.28 9.85
C THR A 156 -2.83 35.62 9.54
N LYS A 157 -3.56 36.18 10.50
CA LYS A 157 -4.28 37.46 10.34
C LYS A 157 -3.58 38.60 11.05
N ALA A 158 -3.61 39.79 10.46
CA ALA A 158 -3.12 41.00 11.10
C ALA A 158 -3.99 41.31 12.33
N GLY A 159 -3.35 41.54 13.48
CA GLY A 159 -4.04 41.96 14.71
C GLY A 159 -4.25 43.48 14.76
N SER A 160 -4.98 43.95 15.77
CA SER A 160 -5.10 45.38 16.09
C SER A 160 -3.78 46.02 16.53
N ASN A 161 -2.77 45.21 16.87
CA ASN A 161 -1.45 45.67 17.26
C ASN A 161 -0.49 45.65 16.06
N ALA A 162 -0.19 46.85 15.53
CA ALA A 162 0.68 47.06 14.38
C ALA A 162 2.15 46.60 14.55
N LYS A 163 2.54 46.11 15.74
CA LYS A 163 3.88 45.58 16.03
C LYS A 163 4.09 44.12 15.60
N PHE A 164 3.02 43.36 15.33
CA PHE A 164 3.11 41.95 14.96
C PHE A 164 2.80 41.78 13.46
N ALA A 165 3.78 41.33 12.70
CA ALA A 165 3.61 41.05 11.28
C ALA A 165 2.91 39.69 11.07
N ALA A 166 1.91 39.68 10.20
CA ALA A 166 1.11 38.50 9.86
C ALA A 166 1.32 38.06 8.41
N LEU A 167 0.84 36.87 8.06
CA LEU A 167 0.83 36.41 6.67
C LEU A 167 0.12 37.41 5.75
N GLU A 168 -1.00 37.98 6.18
CA GLU A 168 -1.75 39.00 5.43
C GLU A 168 -0.89 40.22 5.04
N ASP A 169 0.12 40.59 5.84
CA ASP A 169 1.03 41.69 5.50
C ASP A 169 1.99 41.35 4.35
N ALA A 170 2.18 40.06 4.06
CA ALA A 170 3.05 39.56 3.00
C ALA A 170 2.28 39.24 1.71
N LEU A 171 0.97 38.97 1.78
CA LEU A 171 0.18 38.50 0.64
C LEU A 171 0.21 39.45 -0.56
N THR A 172 0.22 40.76 -0.36
CA THR A 172 0.28 41.75 -1.45
C THR A 172 1.60 41.73 -2.22
N ALA A 173 2.67 41.15 -1.66
CA ALA A 173 3.93 40.96 -2.36
C ALA A 173 4.01 39.61 -3.10
N GLU A 174 3.17 38.65 -2.71
CA GLU A 174 3.20 37.29 -3.24
C GLU A 174 2.10 37.03 -4.29
N LEU A 175 0.99 37.78 -4.23
CA LEU A 175 -0.19 37.58 -5.07
C LEU A 175 -0.34 38.70 -6.08
N SER A 176 -0.87 38.37 -7.25
CA SER A 176 -1.24 39.32 -8.28
C SER A 176 -2.59 39.97 -7.94
N PRO A 177 -2.76 41.29 -8.08
CA PRO A 177 -4.06 41.92 -7.88
C PRO A 177 -5.06 41.47 -8.96
N PRO A 178 -6.35 41.31 -8.63
CA PRO A 178 -7.39 41.10 -9.64
C PRO A 178 -7.49 42.32 -10.60
N PRO A 179 -8.19 42.20 -11.75
CA PRO A 179 -8.33 43.29 -12.71
C PRO A 179 -8.85 44.58 -12.06
N ARG A 180 -8.22 45.72 -12.36
CA ARG A 180 -8.43 47.00 -11.65
C ARG A 180 -9.86 47.54 -11.69
N ASP A 181 -10.63 47.17 -12.71
CA ASP A 181 -12.01 47.62 -12.92
C ASP A 181 -13.05 46.56 -12.49
N ALA A 182 -12.60 45.44 -11.90
CA ALA A 182 -13.51 44.41 -11.41
C ALA A 182 -14.26 44.91 -10.15
N PRO A 183 -15.60 45.09 -10.19
CA PRO A 183 -16.36 45.60 -9.05
C PRO A 183 -16.33 44.67 -7.83
N ASP A 184 -15.96 43.40 -8.04
CA ASP A 184 -15.89 42.36 -7.03
C ASP A 184 -14.47 42.16 -6.46
N ALA A 185 -13.47 42.92 -6.91
CA ALA A 185 -12.10 42.87 -6.38
C ALA A 185 -12.04 43.28 -4.90
N LEU A 186 -11.29 42.53 -4.09
CA LEU A 186 -10.94 42.98 -2.75
C LEU A 186 -9.79 44.00 -2.80
N PRO A 187 -9.82 45.04 -1.96
CA PRO A 187 -8.74 46.03 -1.90
C PRO A 187 -7.41 45.41 -1.43
N LEU A 188 -7.48 44.35 -0.62
CA LEU A 188 -6.34 43.56 -0.16
C LEU A 188 -6.75 42.09 -0.12
N PRO A 189 -5.83 41.15 -0.39
CA PRO A 189 -6.11 39.73 -0.31
C PRO A 189 -6.42 39.33 1.13
N LEU A 190 -7.43 38.48 1.32
CA LEU A 190 -7.97 38.12 2.64
C LEU A 190 -7.73 36.65 2.96
N ALA A 191 -7.06 36.35 4.08
CA ALA A 191 -6.96 34.98 4.57
C ALA A 191 -8.31 34.53 5.15
N LEU A 192 -8.84 33.42 4.66
CA LEU A 192 -10.20 32.96 5.01
C LEU A 192 -10.25 32.16 6.31
N HIS A 193 -9.15 31.53 6.69
CA HIS A 193 -9.01 30.80 7.96
C HIS A 193 -7.68 31.10 8.63
N ARG A 194 -7.51 30.62 9.87
CA ARG A 194 -6.29 30.80 10.65
C ARG A 194 -5.57 29.46 10.85
N LEU A 195 -4.25 29.51 10.81
CA LEU A 195 -3.38 28.50 11.39
C LEU A 195 -2.73 29.08 12.63
N ASP A 196 -2.62 28.30 13.70
CA ASP A 196 -1.96 28.74 14.94
C ASP A 196 -0.53 29.21 14.64
N VAL A 197 0.01 30.10 15.47
CA VAL A 197 1.35 30.69 15.27
C VAL A 197 2.43 29.65 14.97
N PRO A 198 2.59 28.56 15.76
CA PRO A 198 3.64 27.58 15.50
C PRO A 198 3.30 26.60 14.36
N VAL A 199 2.08 26.63 13.81
CA VAL A 199 1.64 25.73 12.74
C VAL A 199 1.98 26.34 11.39
N SER A 200 2.76 25.59 10.60
CA SER A 200 3.05 25.89 9.20
C SER A 200 2.01 25.25 8.28
N GLY A 201 1.96 25.69 7.02
CA GLY A 201 1.20 25.00 5.98
C GLY A 201 0.19 25.87 5.24
N LEU A 202 -0.75 25.21 4.56
CA LEU A 202 -1.63 25.85 3.58
C LEU A 202 -2.69 26.75 4.21
N CYS A 203 -2.77 27.99 3.71
CA CYS A 203 -3.78 28.99 4.02
C CYS A 203 -4.54 29.36 2.74
N LEU A 204 -5.88 29.27 2.79
CA LEU A 204 -6.76 29.72 1.71
C LEU A 204 -6.99 31.23 1.79
N VAL A 205 -6.83 31.89 0.65
CA VAL A 205 -6.90 33.35 0.47
C VAL A 205 -7.94 33.68 -0.60
N ALA A 206 -8.78 34.67 -0.35
CA ALA A 206 -9.67 35.24 -1.35
C ALA A 206 -9.09 36.54 -1.91
N LYS A 207 -9.22 36.72 -3.23
CA LYS A 207 -8.87 37.94 -3.97
C LYS A 207 -10.12 38.74 -4.38
N THR A 208 -11.27 38.09 -4.43
CA THR A 208 -12.57 38.74 -4.71
C THR A 208 -13.57 38.55 -3.57
N ARG A 209 -14.59 39.42 -3.52
CA ARG A 209 -15.62 39.41 -2.49
C ARG A 209 -16.55 38.22 -2.65
N SER A 210 -16.99 37.90 -3.87
CA SER A 210 -17.79 36.69 -4.12
C SER A 210 -17.09 35.42 -3.63
N ALA A 211 -15.78 35.28 -3.91
CA ALA A 211 -14.97 34.18 -3.44
C ALA A 211 -14.87 34.14 -1.91
N ALA A 212 -14.69 35.29 -1.26
CA ALA A 212 -14.62 35.36 0.20
C ALA A 212 -15.94 34.93 0.86
N VAL A 213 -17.09 35.32 0.29
CA VAL A 213 -18.42 34.94 0.79
C VAL A 213 -18.66 33.45 0.58
N GLU A 214 -18.46 32.93 -0.63
CA GLU A 214 -18.74 31.54 -0.96
C GLU A 214 -17.82 30.57 -0.21
N LEU A 215 -16.52 30.82 -0.18
CA LEU A 215 -15.59 29.99 0.58
C LEU A 215 -15.83 30.12 2.09
N GLY A 216 -16.27 31.30 2.56
CA GLY A 216 -16.74 31.50 3.93
C GLY A 216 -17.93 30.60 4.27
N ARG A 217 -18.90 30.49 3.36
CA ARG A 217 -20.04 29.57 3.45
C ARG A 217 -19.56 28.12 3.51
N GLN A 218 -18.65 27.71 2.63
CA GLN A 218 -18.08 26.34 2.62
C GLN A 218 -17.36 26.00 3.94
N PHE A 219 -16.62 26.95 4.53
CA PHE A 219 -16.02 26.76 5.85
C PHE A 219 -17.07 26.59 6.95
N ALA A 220 -18.12 27.41 6.94
CA ALA A 220 -19.21 27.32 7.90
C ALA A 220 -19.99 26.00 7.79
N ALA A 221 -20.22 25.54 6.55
CA ALA A 221 -20.85 24.27 6.21
C ALA A 221 -19.94 23.05 6.41
N ARG A 222 -18.65 23.25 6.66
CA ARG A 222 -17.61 22.20 6.80
C ARG A 222 -17.39 21.38 5.53
N GLU A 223 -17.61 22.01 4.37
CA GLU A 223 -17.37 21.42 3.05
C GLU A 223 -15.88 21.48 2.66
N VAL A 224 -15.10 22.36 3.29
CA VAL A 224 -13.64 22.46 3.07
C VAL A 224 -12.90 21.36 3.82
N ALA A 225 -12.32 20.41 3.09
CA ALA A 225 -11.51 19.35 3.66
C ALA A 225 -10.07 19.83 3.91
N LYS A 226 -9.53 19.48 5.08
CA LYS A 226 -8.18 19.86 5.51
C LYS A 226 -7.40 18.65 5.95
N VAL A 227 -6.13 18.61 5.57
CA VAL A 227 -5.22 17.49 5.85
C VAL A 227 -3.96 18.03 6.49
N TYR A 228 -3.55 17.40 7.58
CA TYR A 228 -2.38 17.76 8.36
C TYR A 228 -1.44 16.57 8.49
N HIS A 229 -0.15 16.82 8.46
CA HIS A 229 0.85 15.86 8.94
C HIS A 229 1.34 16.27 10.32
N ALA A 230 1.51 15.30 11.19
CA ALA A 230 2.09 15.49 12.50
C ALA A 230 3.10 14.39 12.83
N LEU A 231 4.10 14.75 13.63
CA LEU A 231 5.00 13.78 14.26
C LEU A 231 4.59 13.63 15.72
N LEU A 232 4.20 12.42 16.12
CA LEU A 232 3.73 12.13 17.48
C LEU A 232 4.79 11.37 18.29
N VAL A 233 4.82 11.61 19.60
CA VAL A 233 5.64 10.87 20.55
C VAL A 233 4.94 9.59 21.01
N GLY A 234 5.57 8.45 20.78
CA GLY A 234 5.07 7.11 21.08
C GLY A 234 4.17 6.57 19.97
N ARG A 235 3.47 5.47 20.28
CA ARG A 235 2.61 4.75 19.34
C ARG A 235 1.14 5.02 19.64
N PRO A 236 0.37 5.64 18.73
CA PRO A 236 -1.08 5.77 18.90
C PRO A 236 -1.72 4.39 19.12
N PRO A 237 -2.73 4.27 20.01
CA PRO A 237 -3.41 3.02 20.33
C PRO A 237 -4.39 2.61 19.22
N ILE A 238 -3.87 2.44 18.00
CA ILE A 238 -4.68 2.13 16.83
C ILE A 238 -4.47 0.66 16.51
N ASP A 239 -5.57 -0.07 16.44
CA ASP A 239 -5.55 -1.44 15.98
C ASP A 239 -5.13 -1.47 14.50
N GLN A 240 -4.05 -2.18 14.20
CA GLN A 240 -3.60 -2.37 12.81
C GLN A 240 -4.65 -3.14 11.99
N ALA A 241 -5.57 -3.88 12.63
CA ALA A 241 -6.71 -4.52 11.97
C ALA A 241 -7.69 -3.51 11.32
N CYS A 242 -7.71 -2.24 11.76
CA CYS A 242 -8.51 -1.16 11.20
C CYS A 242 -7.79 -0.35 10.12
N GLY A 243 -6.70 -0.88 9.54
CA GLY A 243 -5.96 -0.20 8.47
C GLY A 243 -5.19 1.04 8.94
N GLY A 244 -4.81 1.10 10.22
CA GLY A 244 -4.05 2.21 10.79
C GLY A 244 -4.81 3.53 10.91
N ARG A 245 -6.15 3.51 10.74
CA ARG A 245 -7.03 4.67 10.83
C ARG A 245 -7.87 4.65 12.10
N LEU A 246 -8.09 5.83 12.67
CA LEU A 246 -8.91 6.05 13.85
C LEU A 246 -9.74 7.32 13.68
N GLU A 247 -11.04 7.24 13.97
CA GLU A 247 -11.85 8.42 14.19
C GLU A 247 -11.90 8.75 15.68
N ILE A 248 -11.45 9.95 16.04
CA ILE A 248 -11.39 10.45 17.41
C ILE A 248 -12.60 11.36 17.62
N ARG A 249 -13.57 10.93 18.43
CA ARG A 249 -14.73 11.73 18.85
C ARG A 249 -14.59 12.09 20.32
N ALA A 250 -13.97 13.23 20.59
CA ALA A 250 -13.72 13.73 21.94
C ALA A 250 -14.10 15.21 22.01
N PRO A 251 -15.18 15.58 22.74
CA PRO A 251 -15.61 16.95 22.89
C PRO A 251 -14.51 17.85 23.46
N LEU A 252 -14.43 19.08 22.97
CA LEU A 252 -13.48 20.08 23.44
C LEU A 252 -14.24 21.29 23.97
N GLN A 253 -13.99 21.68 25.21
CA GLN A 253 -14.67 22.79 25.88
C GLN A 253 -16.22 22.67 25.81
N GLY A 254 -16.75 21.47 26.04
CA GLY A 254 -18.19 21.18 26.00
C GLY A 254 -18.81 21.14 24.60
N GLN A 255 -18.02 21.37 23.54
CA GLN A 255 -18.48 21.36 22.16
C GLN A 255 -18.11 20.05 21.46
N PRO A 256 -18.98 19.48 20.61
CA PRO A 256 -18.65 18.30 19.81
C PRO A 256 -17.40 18.56 18.96
N ALA A 257 -16.44 17.62 19.04
CA ALA A 257 -15.25 17.65 18.22
C ALA A 257 -14.85 16.25 17.72
N ALA A 258 -14.57 16.15 16.42
CA ALA A 258 -14.22 14.91 15.73
C ALA A 258 -13.05 15.12 14.76
N SER A 259 -12.08 14.20 14.76
CA SER A 259 -10.94 14.18 13.81
C SER A 259 -10.67 12.76 13.34
N THR A 260 -10.07 12.61 12.16
CA THR A 260 -9.47 11.34 11.74
C THR A 260 -7.96 11.39 11.95
N LEU A 261 -7.37 10.23 12.25
CA LEU A 261 -5.93 10.01 12.36
C LEU A 261 -5.57 8.73 11.61
N GLU A 262 -4.54 8.79 10.77
CA GLU A 262 -3.97 7.68 10.02
C GLU A 262 -2.47 7.59 10.33
N VAL A 263 -1.98 6.45 10.79
CA VAL A 263 -0.55 6.25 11.06
C VAL A 263 0.16 5.85 9.76
N LEU A 264 1.07 6.71 9.29
CA LEU A 264 1.82 6.50 8.05
C LEU A 264 3.08 5.65 8.29
N SER A 265 3.78 5.90 9.39
CA SER A 265 4.94 5.11 9.82
C SER A 265 5.22 5.27 11.31
N VAL A 266 5.91 4.29 11.88
CA VAL A 266 6.42 4.33 13.25
C VAL A 266 7.90 3.96 13.23
N THR A 267 8.74 4.81 13.81
CA THR A 267 10.19 4.63 13.83
C THR A 267 10.69 4.63 15.28
N PRO A 268 11.56 3.68 15.68
CA PRO A 268 12.22 3.75 16.96
C PRO A 268 13.11 4.99 17.04
N HIS A 269 13.18 5.62 18.20
CA HIS A 269 13.97 6.83 18.42
C HIS A 269 14.61 6.79 19.79
N ALA A 270 15.94 6.90 19.85
CA ALA A 270 16.72 6.77 21.08
C ALA A 270 16.22 7.66 22.24
N GLN A 271 15.79 8.90 21.94
CA GLN A 271 15.29 9.84 22.95
C GLN A 271 13.79 9.67 23.27
N TRP A 272 12.98 9.28 22.29
CA TRP A 272 11.51 9.40 22.38
C TRP A 272 10.81 8.04 22.47
N GLY A 273 11.59 6.96 22.54
CA GLY A 273 11.14 5.58 22.39
C GLY A 273 10.70 5.32 20.95
N HIS A 274 9.55 5.88 20.57
CA HIS A 274 9.01 5.80 19.22
C HIS A 274 8.51 7.15 18.74
N LEU A 275 8.64 7.38 17.44
CA LEU A 275 8.01 8.51 16.75
C LEU A 275 7.04 7.97 15.72
N SER A 276 5.81 8.48 15.73
CA SER A 276 4.78 8.12 14.75
C SER A 276 4.53 9.29 13.80
N TRP A 277 4.79 9.09 12.51
CA TRP A 277 4.36 10.03 11.50
C TRP A 277 2.91 9.74 11.14
N VAL A 278 2.04 10.74 11.31
CA VAL A 278 0.60 10.58 11.15
C VAL A 278 0.03 11.62 10.19
N ARG A 279 -1.04 11.23 9.53
CA ARG A 279 -1.95 12.11 8.78
C ARG A 279 -3.21 12.32 9.59
N MET A 280 -3.67 13.55 9.70
CA MET A 280 -4.82 13.94 10.52
C MET A 280 -5.75 14.90 9.78
N SER A 281 -7.06 14.75 9.96
CA SER A 281 -8.06 15.67 9.41
C SER A 281 -9.10 16.08 10.45
N PRO A 282 -9.28 17.39 10.73
CA PRO A 282 -10.31 17.85 11.64
C PRO A 282 -11.68 17.94 10.94
N LEU A 283 -12.71 17.30 11.50
CA LEU A 283 -14.09 17.33 10.96
C LEU A 283 -14.93 18.49 11.53
N THR A 284 -14.59 18.98 12.72
CA THR A 284 -15.38 19.97 13.49
C THR A 284 -14.69 21.32 13.72
N GLY A 285 -13.41 21.44 13.33
CA GLY A 285 -12.68 22.71 13.25
C GLY A 285 -12.48 23.50 14.55
N ARG A 286 -12.39 22.87 15.72
CA ARG A 286 -12.21 23.54 17.02
C ARG A 286 -10.77 24.02 17.25
N THR A 287 -10.60 25.01 18.12
CA THR A 287 -9.28 25.55 18.51
C THR A 287 -8.40 24.45 19.09
N HIS A 288 -7.16 24.35 18.60
CA HIS A 288 -6.17 23.34 19.03
C HIS A 288 -6.65 21.88 18.94
N GLN A 289 -7.65 21.58 18.09
CA GLN A 289 -8.32 20.28 18.10
C GLN A 289 -7.38 19.09 17.90
N LEU A 290 -6.54 19.11 16.88
CA LEU A 290 -5.63 18.00 16.57
C LEU A 290 -4.59 17.76 17.67
N ARG A 291 -4.11 18.85 18.29
CA ARG A 291 -3.16 18.84 19.40
C ARG A 291 -3.77 18.16 20.64
N LEU A 292 -4.98 18.57 21.00
CA LEU A 292 -5.74 18.00 22.12
C LEU A 292 -6.13 16.55 21.88
N HIS A 293 -6.57 16.20 20.66
CA HIS A 293 -6.89 14.82 20.30
C HIS A 293 -5.66 13.91 20.36
N ALA A 294 -4.51 14.34 19.82
CA ALA A 294 -3.25 13.61 19.92
C ALA A 294 -2.79 13.44 21.39
N ALA A 295 -2.86 14.52 22.18
CA ALA A 295 -2.57 14.47 23.61
C ALA A 295 -3.53 13.54 24.38
N GLY A 296 -4.83 13.56 24.07
CA GLY A 296 -5.83 12.65 24.65
C GLY A 296 -5.57 11.17 24.31
N LEU A 297 -4.83 10.88 23.24
CA LEU A 297 -4.32 9.55 22.93
C LEU A 297 -3.04 9.20 23.71
N GLY A 298 -2.54 10.06 24.58
CA GLY A 298 -1.24 9.92 25.24
C GLY A 298 -0.06 10.07 24.29
N CYS A 299 -0.28 10.51 23.04
CA CYS A 299 0.73 10.64 22.00
C CYS A 299 0.82 12.10 21.54
N PRO A 300 1.47 12.98 22.33
CA PRO A 300 1.51 14.40 22.01
C PRO A 300 2.30 14.64 20.72
N ILE A 301 1.98 15.73 20.02
CA ILE A 301 2.77 16.18 18.88
C ILE A 301 4.15 16.64 19.38
N VAL A 302 5.21 16.29 18.65
CA VAL A 302 6.57 16.73 18.97
C VAL A 302 6.60 18.27 19.02
N GLY A 303 7.08 18.80 20.14
CA GLY A 303 7.14 20.24 20.41
C GLY A 303 5.84 20.88 20.90
N ASP A 304 4.85 20.08 21.30
CA ASP A 304 3.65 20.61 21.97
C ASP A 304 3.87 20.81 23.47
N ASP A 305 4.46 21.94 23.83
CA ASP A 305 4.70 22.31 25.23
C ASP A 305 3.41 22.56 26.02
N LEU A 306 2.33 22.99 25.33
CA LEU A 306 1.08 23.41 25.98
C LEU A 306 0.26 22.21 26.47
N TYR A 307 0.18 21.15 25.67
CA TYR A 307 -0.65 19.97 25.98
C TYR A 307 0.14 18.76 26.45
N TRP A 308 1.45 18.92 26.71
CA TRP A 308 2.28 17.83 27.19
C TRP A 308 1.77 17.19 28.48
N GLY A 309 1.37 18.02 29.46
CA GLY A 309 0.82 17.53 30.73
C GLY A 309 -0.47 16.74 30.55
N HIS A 310 -1.31 17.14 29.59
CA HIS A 310 -2.53 16.42 29.25
C HIS A 310 -2.21 15.02 28.68
N ALA A 311 -1.19 14.94 27.82
CA ALA A 311 -0.74 13.66 27.27
C ALA A 311 -0.12 12.73 28.32
N ALA A 312 0.66 13.29 29.26
CA ALA A 312 1.23 12.54 30.37
C ALA A 312 0.14 11.99 31.30
N ALA A 313 -0.94 12.73 31.53
CA ALA A 313 -2.10 12.23 32.26
C ALA A 313 -2.83 11.11 31.51
N ALA A 314 -3.11 11.30 30.21
CA ALA A 314 -3.79 10.32 29.38
C ALA A 314 -3.00 9.01 29.18
N ARG A 315 -1.65 9.07 29.17
CA ARG A 315 -0.80 7.88 29.09
C ARG A 315 -0.80 7.09 30.40
N ARG A 316 -0.79 7.78 31.56
CA ARG A 316 -0.88 7.15 32.88
C ARG A 316 -2.18 6.40 33.10
N SER A 317 -3.31 6.97 32.69
CA SER A 317 -4.63 6.33 32.86
C SER A 317 -4.83 5.05 32.05
N ARG A 318 -3.94 4.74 31.09
CA ARG A 318 -4.01 3.56 30.22
C ARG A 318 -3.12 2.39 30.66
N GLY A 319 -2.49 2.45 31.83
CA GLY A 319 -1.68 1.35 32.36
C GLY A 319 -0.36 1.09 31.61
N GLY A 320 0.15 2.05 30.83
CA GLY A 320 1.42 1.91 30.12
C GLY A 320 2.63 2.13 31.04
N ALA A 321 3.60 1.22 31.01
CA ALA A 321 4.81 1.24 31.84
C ALA A 321 5.84 2.32 31.47
N GLU A 322 5.70 2.98 30.31
CA GLU A 322 6.72 3.91 29.78
C GLU A 322 6.27 5.37 29.95
N ALA A 323 6.94 6.11 30.83
CA ALA A 323 6.69 7.54 31.03
C ALA A 323 7.01 8.33 29.76
N LEU A 324 6.28 9.43 29.52
CA LEU A 324 6.70 10.39 28.49
C LEU A 324 8.07 10.95 28.87
N PRO A 325 9.04 11.02 27.94
CA PRO A 325 10.32 11.66 28.20
C PRO A 325 10.13 13.13 28.62
N PRO A 326 11.10 13.73 29.32
CA PRO A 326 10.99 15.12 29.78
C PRO A 326 10.79 16.10 28.61
N VAL A 327 9.95 17.10 28.84
CA VAL A 327 9.69 18.19 27.89
C VAL A 327 10.99 18.92 27.60
N ARG A 328 11.34 19.05 26.32
CA ARG A 328 12.27 20.09 25.86
C ARG A 328 11.46 21.10 25.07
N ALA A 329 11.55 22.37 25.46
CA ALA A 329 11.04 23.48 24.67
C ALA A 329 11.76 23.49 23.32
N SER A 330 11.22 22.75 22.35
CA SER A 330 11.76 22.65 20.98
C SER A 330 11.55 23.96 20.21
N GLY A 331 10.71 24.84 20.76
CA GLY A 331 10.32 26.13 20.19
C GLY A 331 9.53 26.05 18.88
N GLY A 332 9.34 24.85 18.31
CA GLY A 332 8.54 24.60 17.12
C GLY A 332 7.63 23.39 17.28
N LEU A 333 6.42 23.47 16.70
CA LEU A 333 5.41 22.41 16.71
C LEU A 333 5.50 21.63 15.40
N PHE A 334 5.70 20.30 15.47
CA PHE A 334 5.76 19.43 14.30
C PHE A 334 4.35 19.05 13.81
N LEU A 335 3.59 20.08 13.45
CA LEU A 335 2.25 20.00 12.86
C LEU A 335 2.19 20.93 11.65
N GLN A 336 1.86 20.37 10.49
CA GLN A 336 1.84 21.11 9.24
C GLN A 336 0.51 20.86 8.50
N SER A 337 -0.12 21.93 8.01
CA SER A 337 -1.24 21.86 7.07
C SER A 337 -0.70 21.50 5.67
N CYS A 338 -1.04 20.30 5.19
CA CYS A 338 -0.46 19.71 3.98
C CYS A 338 -1.43 19.66 2.79
N GLY A 339 -2.73 19.78 3.02
CA GLY A 339 -3.75 19.76 1.98
C GLY A 339 -4.98 20.55 2.36
N VAL A 340 -5.53 21.29 1.38
CA VAL A 340 -6.83 21.97 1.49
C VAL A 340 -7.60 21.66 0.21
N ALA A 341 -8.82 21.16 0.34
CA ALA A 341 -9.70 20.84 -0.78
C ALA A 341 -11.03 21.59 -0.63
N PHE A 342 -11.44 22.29 -1.68
CA PHE A 342 -12.63 23.14 -1.69
C PHE A 342 -13.23 23.20 -3.10
N ALA A 343 -14.54 23.46 -3.18
CA ALA A 343 -15.20 23.72 -4.46
C ALA A 343 -14.87 25.14 -4.90
N HIS A 344 -14.38 25.32 -6.11
CA HIS A 344 -14.04 26.64 -6.62
C HIS A 344 -15.30 27.53 -6.67
N PRO A 345 -15.21 28.84 -6.30
CA PRO A 345 -16.36 29.74 -6.34
C PRO A 345 -17.02 29.89 -7.72
N ASP A 346 -16.24 29.77 -8.78
CA ASP A 346 -16.72 29.54 -10.15
C ASP A 346 -17.05 28.04 -10.35
N PRO A 347 -18.33 27.67 -10.54
CA PRO A 347 -18.75 26.28 -10.69
C PRO A 347 -18.10 25.54 -11.87
N GLN A 348 -17.65 26.25 -12.91
CA GLN A 348 -17.04 25.62 -14.10
C GLN A 348 -15.65 25.06 -13.80
N ARG A 349 -14.96 25.57 -12.78
CA ARG A 349 -13.60 25.14 -12.41
C ARG A 349 -13.57 23.93 -11.48
N GLY A 350 -14.72 23.52 -10.93
CA GLY A 350 -14.85 22.31 -10.14
C GLY A 350 -14.05 22.31 -8.83
N LEU A 351 -13.53 21.14 -8.44
CA LEU A 351 -12.85 20.92 -7.15
C LEU A 351 -11.37 21.28 -7.22
N VAL A 352 -10.92 22.14 -6.31
CA VAL A 352 -9.51 22.57 -6.19
C VAL A 352 -8.86 21.86 -5.01
N GLN A 353 -7.74 21.16 -5.26
CA GLN A 353 -7.01 20.39 -4.24
C GLN A 353 -5.48 20.60 -4.26
N PRO A 354 -4.99 21.81 -3.96
CA PRO A 354 -3.56 22.04 -3.80
C PRO A 354 -3.01 21.20 -2.63
N ALA A 355 -1.89 20.53 -2.88
CA ALA A 355 -1.18 19.72 -1.91
C ALA A 355 0.25 20.24 -1.76
N CYS A 356 0.78 20.23 -0.55
CA CYS A 356 2.19 20.50 -0.32
C CYS A 356 3.05 19.33 -0.82
N ASP A 357 4.35 19.57 -1.01
CA ASP A 357 5.28 18.61 -1.60
C ASP A 357 5.34 17.26 -0.85
N SER A 358 5.01 17.24 0.45
CA SER A 358 4.98 16.00 1.24
C SER A 358 3.76 15.12 0.92
N GLU A 359 2.58 15.71 0.73
CA GLU A 359 1.36 15.00 0.33
C GLU A 359 1.43 14.57 -1.15
N ALA A 360 1.96 15.43 -2.02
CA ALA A 360 2.19 15.08 -3.42
C ALA A 360 3.14 13.88 -3.55
N ARG A 361 4.25 13.86 -2.78
CA ARG A 361 5.19 12.73 -2.74
C ARG A 361 4.57 11.44 -2.20
N LEU A 362 3.72 11.52 -1.17
CA LEU A 362 2.99 10.34 -0.67
C LEU A 362 2.03 9.78 -1.72
N ARG A 363 1.20 10.62 -2.36
CA ARG A 363 0.29 10.18 -3.43
C ARG A 363 1.06 9.54 -4.60
N GLN A 364 2.19 10.14 -4.99
CA GLN A 364 3.04 9.58 -6.03
C GLN A 364 3.68 8.25 -5.61
N ARG A 365 4.10 8.13 -4.34
CA ARG A 365 4.63 6.89 -3.77
C ARG A 365 3.57 5.78 -3.73
N ASP A 366 2.36 6.09 -3.29
CA ASP A 366 1.28 5.11 -3.17
C ASP A 366 0.80 4.64 -4.54
N SER A 367 0.71 5.55 -5.52
CA SER A 367 0.44 5.20 -6.93
C SER A 367 1.56 4.30 -7.51
N ALA A 368 2.83 4.64 -7.26
CA ALA A 368 3.96 3.83 -7.71
C ALA A 368 4.00 2.45 -7.02
N MET A 369 3.67 2.38 -5.72
CA MET A 369 3.55 1.14 -4.96
C MET A 369 2.45 0.25 -5.54
N ASN A 370 1.24 0.79 -5.71
CA ASN A 370 0.10 0.06 -6.27
C ASN A 370 0.41 -0.47 -7.67
N ARG A 371 1.10 0.31 -8.50
CA ARG A 371 1.54 -0.13 -9.83
C ARG A 371 2.52 -1.31 -9.75
N LYS A 372 3.52 -1.26 -8.87
CA LYS A 372 4.49 -2.36 -8.70
C LYS A 372 3.84 -3.64 -8.18
N LEU A 373 2.90 -3.52 -7.25
CA LEU A 373 2.12 -4.66 -6.74
C LEU A 373 1.25 -5.27 -7.85
N LEU A 374 0.56 -4.45 -8.64
CA LEU A 374 -0.25 -4.92 -9.77
C LEU A 374 0.59 -5.65 -10.83
N ILE A 375 1.74 -5.09 -11.21
CA ILE A 375 2.69 -5.73 -12.13
C ILE A 375 3.12 -7.10 -11.59
N SER A 376 3.45 -7.18 -10.31
CA SER A 376 3.86 -8.43 -9.66
C SER A 376 2.72 -9.46 -9.65
N ALA A 377 1.50 -9.04 -9.32
CA ALA A 377 0.31 -9.89 -9.33
C ALA A 377 0.02 -10.47 -10.71
N ILE A 378 0.01 -9.64 -11.76
CA ILE A 378 -0.25 -10.09 -13.15
C ILE A 378 0.89 -11.00 -13.64
N SER A 379 2.15 -10.74 -13.25
CA SER A 379 3.27 -11.62 -13.59
C SER A 379 3.12 -13.02 -12.94
N ASN A 380 2.66 -13.08 -11.68
CA ASN A 380 2.36 -14.36 -11.02
C ASN A 380 1.16 -15.08 -11.61
N LEU A 381 0.12 -14.34 -12.01
CA LEU A 381 -1.02 -14.90 -12.75
C LEU A 381 -0.54 -15.60 -14.02
N SER A 382 0.28 -14.92 -14.82
CA SER A 382 0.86 -15.46 -16.05
C SER A 382 1.71 -16.70 -15.80
N THR A 383 2.59 -16.62 -14.80
CA THR A 383 3.50 -17.68 -14.40
C THR A 383 2.73 -18.94 -14.00
N ALA A 384 1.73 -18.80 -13.12
CA ALA A 384 0.90 -19.89 -12.68
C ALA A 384 0.05 -20.47 -13.81
N TYR A 385 -0.55 -19.63 -14.66
CA TYR A 385 -1.36 -20.09 -15.79
C TYR A 385 -0.52 -20.96 -16.73
N ASN A 386 0.69 -20.49 -17.08
CA ASN A 386 1.59 -21.24 -17.97
C ASN A 386 2.08 -22.56 -17.36
N LEU A 387 2.22 -22.67 -16.04
CA LEU A 387 2.56 -23.92 -15.36
C LEU A 387 1.40 -24.92 -15.31
N VAL A 388 0.16 -24.45 -15.25
CA VAL A 388 -1.02 -25.33 -15.15
C VAL A 388 -1.54 -25.75 -16.52
N ILE A 389 -1.58 -24.83 -17.48
CA ILE A 389 -2.28 -25.04 -18.76
C ILE A 389 -1.70 -26.22 -19.56
N ILE A 390 -0.40 -26.51 -19.42
CA ILE A 390 0.24 -27.62 -20.12
C ILE A 390 -0.31 -28.98 -19.69
N ASN A 391 -0.56 -29.17 -18.40
CA ASN A 391 -1.12 -30.41 -17.87
C ASN A 391 -2.55 -30.64 -18.39
N VAL A 392 -3.32 -29.56 -18.56
CA VAL A 392 -4.66 -29.62 -19.14
C VAL A 392 -4.59 -29.92 -20.64
N SER A 393 -3.69 -29.25 -21.37
CA SER A 393 -3.52 -29.42 -22.82
C SER A 393 -2.97 -30.80 -23.21
N HIS A 394 -2.15 -31.44 -22.36
CA HIS A 394 -1.59 -32.76 -22.61
C HIS A 394 -2.64 -33.83 -22.83
N VAL A 395 -3.78 -33.74 -22.14
CA VAL A 395 -4.91 -34.66 -22.34
C VAL A 395 -5.35 -34.61 -23.81
N THR A 396 -5.61 -33.42 -24.34
CA THR A 396 -6.05 -33.23 -25.73
C THR A 396 -4.97 -33.62 -26.75
N ILE A 397 -3.70 -33.27 -26.48
CA ILE A 397 -2.57 -33.57 -27.36
C ILE A 397 -2.34 -35.09 -27.48
N ALA A 398 -2.39 -35.83 -26.38
CA ALA A 398 -2.21 -37.28 -26.37
C ALA A 398 -3.32 -37.99 -27.18
N TYR A 399 -4.56 -37.53 -27.05
CA TYR A 399 -5.67 -38.06 -27.86
C TYR A 399 -5.48 -37.81 -29.35
N GLN A 400 -5.02 -36.61 -29.73
CA GLN A 400 -4.87 -36.22 -31.13
C GLN A 400 -3.70 -36.94 -31.84
N TYR A 401 -2.56 -37.08 -31.16
CA TYR A 401 -1.31 -37.49 -31.81
C TYR A 401 -0.83 -38.89 -31.44
N CYS A 402 -1.35 -39.47 -30.35
CA CYS A 402 -0.83 -40.71 -29.79
C CYS A 402 -1.85 -41.85 -29.82
N GLY A 403 -3.07 -41.62 -30.31
CA GLY A 403 -4.13 -42.63 -30.34
C GLY A 403 -4.65 -43.01 -28.95
N GLY A 404 -4.35 -42.21 -27.92
CA GLY A 404 -4.78 -42.45 -26.53
C GLY A 404 -3.76 -41.97 -25.49
N ALA A 405 -4.15 -42.01 -24.22
CA ALA A 405 -3.37 -41.45 -23.10
C ALA A 405 -2.07 -42.21 -22.79
N ASP A 406 -1.99 -43.51 -23.09
CA ASP A 406 -0.87 -44.37 -22.65
C ASP A 406 0.26 -44.53 -23.67
N ALA A 407 -0.04 -44.40 -24.97
CA ALA A 407 0.90 -44.71 -26.05
C ALA A 407 2.12 -43.77 -26.15
N CYS A 408 2.04 -42.56 -25.61
CA CYS A 408 3.12 -41.56 -25.65
C CYS A 408 3.39 -40.91 -24.28
N SER A 409 3.10 -41.65 -23.21
CA SER A 409 3.19 -41.15 -21.83
C SER A 409 4.58 -40.60 -21.48
N ALA A 410 5.66 -41.20 -22.01
CA ALA A 410 7.03 -40.76 -21.75
C ALA A 410 7.35 -39.37 -22.35
N GLN A 411 6.95 -39.09 -23.59
CA GLN A 411 7.21 -37.77 -24.21
C GLN A 411 6.32 -36.67 -23.62
N VAL A 412 5.08 -37.00 -23.24
CA VAL A 412 4.17 -36.10 -22.52
C VAL A 412 4.75 -35.72 -21.16
N GLU A 413 5.27 -36.69 -20.41
CA GLU A 413 5.92 -36.43 -19.12
C GLU A 413 7.20 -35.59 -19.29
N ALA A 414 7.98 -35.85 -20.34
CA ALA A 414 9.17 -35.06 -20.67
C ALA A 414 8.81 -33.58 -20.94
N ALA A 415 7.72 -33.31 -21.66
CA ALA A 415 7.25 -31.94 -21.92
C ALA A 415 6.77 -31.22 -20.64
N SER A 416 6.10 -31.93 -19.72
CA SER A 416 5.68 -31.38 -18.42
C SER A 416 6.87 -31.11 -17.50
N THR A 417 7.90 -31.97 -17.55
CA THR A 417 9.09 -31.83 -16.72
C THR A 417 10.03 -30.74 -17.25
N ALA A 418 10.08 -30.54 -18.57
CA ALA A 418 10.93 -29.54 -19.21
C ALA A 418 10.68 -28.11 -18.71
N VAL A 419 9.42 -27.72 -18.47
CA VAL A 419 9.09 -26.40 -17.91
C VAL A 419 9.58 -26.24 -16.47
N LEU A 420 9.52 -27.31 -15.66
CA LEU A 420 10.00 -27.30 -14.27
C LEU A 420 11.53 -27.17 -14.22
N VAL A 421 12.24 -27.91 -15.07
CA VAL A 421 13.70 -27.81 -15.19
C VAL A 421 14.12 -26.42 -15.68
N GLY A 422 13.42 -25.89 -16.69
CA GLY A 422 13.60 -24.51 -17.12
C GLY A 422 13.38 -23.51 -15.97
N ALA A 423 12.33 -23.71 -15.16
CA ALA A 423 12.02 -22.86 -14.02
C ALA A 423 13.13 -22.87 -12.95
N ILE A 424 13.74 -24.01 -12.66
CA ILE A 424 14.91 -24.09 -11.76
C ILE A 424 16.05 -23.21 -12.28
N LEU A 425 16.40 -23.34 -13.55
CA LEU A 425 17.44 -22.51 -14.17
C LEU A 425 17.08 -21.03 -14.13
N GLY A 426 15.82 -20.69 -14.43
CA GLY A 426 15.29 -19.33 -14.35
C GLY A 426 15.37 -18.74 -12.95
N GLN A 427 15.01 -19.49 -11.93
CA GLN A 427 15.02 -19.05 -10.52
C GLN A 427 16.44 -18.73 -10.04
N LEU A 428 17.42 -19.57 -10.39
CA LEU A 428 18.82 -19.36 -10.03
C LEU A 428 19.44 -18.18 -10.79
N THR A 429 19.20 -18.08 -12.10
CA THR A 429 19.78 -17.04 -12.95
C THR A 429 19.17 -15.66 -12.70
N PHE A 430 17.84 -15.55 -12.74
CA PHE A 430 17.14 -14.28 -12.55
C PHE A 430 17.04 -13.86 -11.09
N GLY A 431 17.20 -14.80 -10.15
CA GLY A 431 17.48 -14.48 -8.74
C GLY A 431 18.71 -13.58 -8.61
N TYR A 432 19.82 -13.98 -9.25
CA TYR A 432 21.07 -13.21 -9.26
C TYR A 432 20.98 -11.94 -10.11
N ILE A 433 20.44 -12.02 -11.32
CA ILE A 433 20.28 -10.84 -12.20
C ILE A 433 19.41 -9.76 -11.54
N GLY A 434 18.40 -10.15 -10.75
CA GLY A 434 17.55 -9.23 -9.99
C GLY A 434 18.29 -8.39 -8.96
N ASP A 435 19.32 -8.96 -8.31
CA ASP A 435 20.17 -8.24 -7.37
C ASP A 435 21.22 -7.37 -8.10
N CYS A 436 21.66 -7.75 -9.30
CA CYS A 436 22.66 -7.02 -10.10
C CYS A 436 22.09 -5.83 -10.89
N VAL A 437 21.00 -6.04 -11.64
CA VAL A 437 20.45 -5.06 -12.62
C VAL A 437 19.20 -4.36 -12.06
N GLY A 438 18.67 -4.85 -10.95
CA GLY A 438 17.46 -4.35 -10.30
C GLY A 438 16.20 -5.14 -10.67
N ARG A 439 15.29 -5.24 -9.69
CA ARG A 439 14.17 -6.21 -9.69
C ARG A 439 13.23 -6.02 -10.88
N SER A 440 12.79 -4.79 -11.14
CA SER A 440 11.86 -4.49 -12.23
C SER A 440 12.48 -4.68 -13.62
N ALA A 441 13.80 -4.50 -13.77
CA ALA A 441 14.48 -4.71 -15.03
C ALA A 441 14.63 -6.21 -15.33
N ALA A 442 15.01 -7.00 -14.32
CA ALA A 442 15.03 -8.45 -14.43
C ALA A 442 13.63 -9.01 -14.73
N LEU A 443 12.57 -8.49 -14.08
CA LEU A 443 11.20 -8.96 -14.29
C LEU A 443 10.69 -8.71 -15.72
N ARG A 444 11.12 -7.61 -16.36
CA ARG A 444 10.82 -7.39 -17.78
C ARG A 444 11.43 -8.47 -18.67
N LEU A 445 12.69 -8.81 -18.42
CA LEU A 445 13.41 -9.81 -19.22
C LEU A 445 12.79 -11.20 -19.05
N THR A 446 12.41 -11.58 -17.83
CA THR A 446 11.74 -12.87 -17.58
C THR A 446 10.37 -12.94 -18.24
N MET A 447 9.59 -11.85 -18.20
CA MET A 447 8.29 -11.78 -18.87
C MET A 447 8.41 -11.83 -20.39
N ALA A 448 9.43 -11.18 -20.97
CA ALA A 448 9.70 -11.27 -22.41
C ALA A 448 10.06 -12.70 -22.83
N LEU A 449 10.87 -13.40 -22.03
CA LEU A 449 11.22 -14.80 -22.29
C LEU A 449 10.01 -15.73 -22.16
N SER A 450 9.15 -15.49 -21.16
CA SER A 450 7.89 -16.22 -20.97
C SER A 450 6.93 -16.00 -22.14
N LEU A 451 6.79 -14.76 -22.60
CA LEU A 451 6.00 -14.37 -23.78
C LEU A 451 6.49 -15.09 -25.05
N PHE A 452 7.80 -15.06 -25.28
CA PHE A 452 8.42 -15.74 -26.41
C PHE A 452 8.12 -17.25 -26.35
N GLY A 453 8.43 -17.89 -25.22
CA GLY A 453 8.19 -19.31 -24.99
C GLY A 453 6.72 -19.72 -25.16
N ALA A 454 5.76 -18.92 -24.68
CA ALA A 454 4.34 -19.20 -24.79
C ALA A 454 3.87 -19.14 -26.25
N THR A 455 4.30 -18.11 -26.97
CA THR A 455 3.98 -17.90 -28.39
C THR A 455 4.50 -19.04 -29.26
N ILE A 456 5.78 -19.41 -29.12
CA ILE A 456 6.36 -20.48 -29.93
C ILE A 456 5.71 -21.83 -29.63
N SER A 457 5.32 -22.07 -28.39
CA SER A 457 4.68 -23.34 -28.02
C SER A 457 3.28 -23.50 -28.62
N ALA A 458 2.55 -22.39 -28.80
CA ALA A 458 1.25 -22.40 -29.47
C ALA A 458 1.39 -22.64 -31.00
N ALA A 459 2.56 -22.36 -31.57
CA ALA A 459 2.88 -22.60 -32.96
C ALA A 459 3.38 -24.03 -33.27
N ALA A 460 3.31 -24.95 -32.29
CA ALA A 460 3.78 -26.32 -32.47
C ALA A 460 2.96 -27.07 -33.55
N VAL A 461 3.68 -27.58 -34.55
CA VAL A 461 3.15 -28.33 -35.70
C VAL A 461 4.01 -29.58 -35.95
N PRO A 462 3.44 -30.67 -36.48
CA PRO A 462 4.19 -31.88 -36.80
C PRO A 462 5.16 -31.62 -37.96
N LEU A 463 6.45 -31.86 -37.72
CA LEU A 463 7.50 -31.76 -38.75
C LEU A 463 7.67 -33.11 -39.44
N GLY A 464 7.66 -33.12 -40.78
CA GLY A 464 7.90 -34.33 -41.57
C GLY A 464 6.82 -35.41 -41.47
N GLY A 465 5.63 -35.08 -40.94
CA GLY A 465 4.52 -36.04 -40.77
C GLY A 465 4.61 -36.91 -39.52
N ASP A 466 5.65 -36.78 -38.70
CA ASP A 466 5.80 -37.52 -37.45
C ASP A 466 5.11 -36.80 -36.28
N SER A 467 4.15 -37.46 -35.66
CA SER A 467 3.38 -36.96 -34.51
C SER A 467 4.24 -36.82 -33.23
N SER A 468 5.36 -37.54 -33.14
CA SER A 468 6.30 -37.46 -32.00
C SER A 468 7.09 -36.14 -31.95
N SER A 469 7.23 -35.47 -33.10
CA SER A 469 7.95 -34.21 -33.24
C SER A 469 7.28 -33.05 -32.51
N VAL A 470 5.94 -33.07 -32.37
CA VAL A 470 5.16 -32.03 -31.69
C VAL A 470 5.49 -31.97 -30.21
N LEU A 471 5.53 -33.11 -29.53
CA LEU A 471 5.83 -33.20 -28.10
C LEU A 471 7.28 -32.83 -27.79
N THR A 472 8.21 -33.20 -28.67
CA THR A 472 9.62 -32.82 -28.55
C THR A 472 9.81 -31.31 -28.71
N PHE A 473 9.14 -30.70 -29.70
CA PHE A 473 9.14 -29.26 -29.89
C PHE A 473 8.47 -28.53 -28.71
N LEU A 474 7.37 -29.07 -28.18
CA LEU A 474 6.73 -28.56 -26.98
C LEU A 474 7.68 -28.63 -25.78
N ALA A 475 8.39 -29.73 -25.56
CA ALA A 475 9.37 -29.83 -24.48
C ALA A 475 10.45 -28.73 -24.56
N LEU A 476 11.01 -28.49 -25.75
CA LEU A 476 12.04 -27.45 -25.96
C LEU A 476 11.48 -26.03 -25.73
N SER A 477 10.33 -25.72 -26.33
CA SER A 477 9.69 -24.41 -26.16
C SER A 477 9.23 -24.16 -24.72
N ARG A 478 8.76 -25.20 -24.03
CA ARG A 478 8.37 -25.17 -22.62
C ARG A 478 9.55 -25.03 -21.69
N PHE A 479 10.72 -25.57 -22.03
CA PHE A 479 11.95 -25.30 -21.30
C PHE A 479 12.31 -23.81 -21.35
N VAL A 480 12.29 -23.19 -22.53
CA VAL A 480 12.57 -21.75 -22.70
C VAL A 480 11.56 -20.90 -21.93
N LEU A 481 10.27 -21.21 -22.06
CA LEU A 481 9.21 -20.60 -21.25
C LEU A 481 9.47 -20.77 -19.74
N GLY A 482 9.89 -21.97 -19.33
CA GLY A 482 10.23 -22.30 -17.95
C GLY A 482 11.30 -21.39 -17.39
N VAL A 483 12.36 -21.11 -18.15
CA VAL A 483 13.41 -20.16 -17.74
C VAL A 483 12.85 -18.76 -17.46
N GLY A 484 11.88 -18.30 -18.26
CA GLY A 484 11.16 -17.04 -18.01
C GLY A 484 10.30 -17.10 -16.74
N VAL A 485 9.41 -18.09 -16.65
CA VAL A 485 8.50 -18.32 -15.52
C VAL A 485 9.26 -18.46 -14.20
N GLY A 486 10.40 -19.14 -14.21
CA GLY A 486 11.26 -19.34 -13.05
C GLY A 486 11.72 -18.03 -12.43
N GLY A 487 12.12 -17.04 -13.24
CA GLY A 487 12.59 -15.76 -12.73
C GLY A 487 11.50 -14.91 -12.07
N VAL A 488 10.22 -15.11 -12.42
CA VAL A 488 9.10 -14.33 -11.88
C VAL A 488 8.88 -14.59 -10.40
N TYR A 489 9.00 -15.82 -9.92
CA TYR A 489 8.79 -16.16 -8.51
C TYR A 489 9.67 -15.34 -7.55
N PRO A 490 11.01 -15.39 -7.65
CA PRO A 490 11.86 -14.64 -6.73
C PRO A 490 11.71 -13.12 -6.89
N LEU A 491 11.50 -12.62 -8.11
CA LEU A 491 11.37 -11.19 -8.41
C LEU A 491 10.04 -10.59 -7.94
N SER A 492 8.93 -11.26 -8.19
CA SER A 492 7.60 -10.79 -7.78
C SER A 492 7.46 -10.77 -6.26
N ALA A 493 7.98 -11.77 -5.57
CA ALA A 493 8.00 -11.83 -4.11
C ALA A 493 8.83 -10.67 -3.51
N THR A 494 10.02 -10.40 -4.05
CA THR A 494 10.86 -9.29 -3.56
C THR A 494 10.26 -7.92 -3.89
N ILE A 495 9.69 -7.73 -5.08
CA ILE A 495 9.00 -6.47 -5.42
C ILE A 495 7.81 -6.24 -4.50
N ALA A 496 7.00 -7.27 -4.22
CA ALA A 496 5.85 -7.14 -3.34
C ALA A 496 6.24 -6.79 -1.91
N THR A 497 7.30 -7.42 -1.39
CA THR A 497 7.77 -7.18 -0.02
C THR A 497 8.51 -5.85 0.15
N GLU A 498 9.34 -5.45 -0.83
CA GLU A 498 10.09 -4.19 -0.82
C GLU A 498 9.22 -2.97 -1.10
N SER A 499 8.15 -3.13 -1.88
CA SER A 499 7.23 -2.02 -2.19
C SER A 499 6.22 -1.78 -1.08
N SER A 500 6.05 -2.72 -0.15
CA SER A 500 5.02 -2.65 0.89
C SER A 500 5.53 -2.05 2.20
N SER A 501 4.62 -1.41 2.94
CA SER A 501 4.88 -0.98 4.31
C SER A 501 5.13 -2.19 5.23
N ASN A 502 5.83 -1.99 6.35
CA ASN A 502 6.09 -3.06 7.31
C ASN A 502 4.80 -3.72 7.86
N ALA A 503 3.69 -2.98 7.93
CA ALA A 503 2.42 -3.44 8.51
C ALA A 503 1.59 -4.30 7.54
N GLU A 504 1.76 -4.11 6.23
CA GLU A 504 0.94 -4.79 5.21
C GLU A 504 1.78 -5.68 4.29
N ARG A 505 3.06 -5.91 4.65
CA ARG A 505 4.02 -6.65 3.82
C ARG A 505 3.55 -8.06 3.51
N GLY A 506 3.09 -8.79 4.54
CA GLY A 506 2.65 -10.17 4.39
C GLY A 506 1.37 -10.25 3.58
N ARG A 507 0.39 -9.41 3.89
CA ARG A 507 -0.88 -9.31 3.16
C ARG A 507 -0.66 -9.02 1.69
N ASN A 508 0.16 -8.02 1.35
CA ASN A 508 0.38 -7.62 -0.04
C ASN A 508 1.19 -8.67 -0.82
N ALA A 509 2.20 -9.29 -0.21
CA ALA A 509 2.94 -10.40 -0.83
C ALA A 509 2.04 -11.63 -1.05
N SER A 510 1.19 -11.97 -0.07
CA SER A 510 0.20 -13.03 -0.19
C SER A 510 -0.87 -12.73 -1.25
N LEU A 511 -1.30 -11.48 -1.36
CA LEU A 511 -2.27 -11.05 -2.38
C LEU A 511 -1.67 -11.20 -3.79
N VAL A 512 -0.43 -10.80 -3.99
CA VAL A 512 0.31 -11.01 -5.24
C VAL A 512 0.43 -12.50 -5.57
N PHE A 513 0.66 -13.34 -4.57
CA PHE A 513 0.73 -14.79 -4.75
C PHE A 513 -0.63 -15.45 -5.02
N SER A 514 -1.73 -14.91 -4.45
CA SER A 514 -3.09 -15.44 -4.62
C SER A 514 -3.56 -15.52 -6.08
N MET A 515 -2.92 -14.75 -6.98
CA MET A 515 -3.12 -14.86 -8.42
C MET A 515 -2.78 -16.25 -8.98
N GLN A 516 -1.96 -17.04 -8.28
CA GLN A 516 -1.77 -18.45 -8.59
C GLN A 516 -3.08 -19.23 -8.49
N GLY A 517 -3.89 -19.00 -7.44
CA GLY A 517 -5.20 -19.64 -7.30
C GLY A 517 -6.15 -19.26 -8.44
N VAL A 518 -6.16 -17.99 -8.82
CA VAL A 518 -6.96 -17.50 -9.97
C VAL A 518 -6.55 -18.21 -11.25
N ALA A 519 -5.25 -18.36 -11.51
CA ALA A 519 -4.74 -19.10 -12.66
C ALA A 519 -5.09 -20.59 -12.62
N ASN A 520 -4.98 -21.25 -11.46
CA ASN A 520 -5.30 -22.66 -11.29
C ASN A 520 -6.77 -22.96 -11.59
N LEU A 521 -7.67 -21.99 -11.39
CA LEU A 521 -9.09 -22.09 -11.77
C LEU A 521 -9.32 -21.68 -13.23
N ALA A 522 -8.66 -20.61 -13.70
CA ALA A 522 -8.86 -20.09 -15.05
C ALA A 522 -8.38 -21.07 -16.13
N ALA A 523 -7.22 -21.72 -15.96
CA ALA A 523 -6.67 -22.64 -16.96
C ALA A 523 -7.62 -23.80 -17.34
N PRO A 524 -8.16 -24.60 -16.39
CA PRO A 524 -9.11 -25.66 -16.73
C PRO A 524 -10.43 -25.12 -17.28
N LEU A 525 -10.94 -23.97 -16.82
CA LEU A 525 -12.16 -23.35 -17.36
C LEU A 525 -12.00 -22.88 -18.80
N VAL A 526 -10.85 -22.28 -19.13
CA VAL A 526 -10.52 -21.86 -20.49
C VAL A 526 -10.43 -23.07 -21.42
N SER A 527 -9.72 -24.12 -21.03
CA SER A 527 -9.64 -25.35 -21.83
C SER A 527 -11.02 -26.01 -21.96
N TRP A 528 -11.83 -26.04 -20.90
CA TRP A 528 -13.20 -26.54 -20.95
C TRP A 528 -14.06 -25.78 -21.98
N ALA A 529 -14.02 -24.44 -21.95
CA ALA A 529 -14.75 -23.59 -22.88
C ALA A 529 -14.25 -23.74 -24.33
N LEU A 530 -12.93 -23.80 -24.55
CA LEU A 530 -12.34 -23.98 -25.88
C LEU A 530 -12.70 -25.35 -26.46
N LEU A 531 -12.68 -26.41 -25.66
CA LEU A 531 -13.11 -27.75 -26.08
C LEU A 531 -14.62 -27.80 -26.40
N ALA A 532 -15.47 -27.04 -25.70
CA ALA A 532 -16.89 -26.94 -26.05
C ALA A 532 -17.12 -26.27 -27.42
N VAL A 533 -16.28 -25.29 -27.78
CA VAL A 533 -16.41 -24.55 -29.05
C VAL A 533 -15.83 -25.31 -30.23
N PHE A 534 -14.64 -25.91 -30.05
CA PHE A 534 -13.88 -26.54 -31.14
C PHE A 534 -14.02 -28.06 -31.21
N GLY A 535 -14.70 -28.69 -30.23
CA GLY A 535 -14.88 -30.14 -30.14
C GLY A 535 -13.60 -30.88 -29.74
N VAL A 536 -13.75 -32.16 -29.39
CA VAL A 536 -12.64 -33.12 -29.17
C VAL A 536 -12.61 -34.06 -30.39
N PRO A 537 -11.46 -34.64 -30.78
CA PRO A 537 -11.41 -35.48 -31.96
C PRO A 537 -12.27 -36.74 -31.78
N ALA A 538 -13.47 -36.75 -32.36
CA ALA A 538 -14.09 -38.00 -32.79
C ALA A 538 -13.37 -38.41 -34.08
N THR A 539 -12.86 -39.63 -34.11
CA THR A 539 -12.23 -40.25 -35.29
C THR A 539 -13.14 -40.08 -36.50
N GLY A 540 -12.78 -39.18 -37.41
CA GLY A 540 -13.41 -39.00 -38.71
C GLY A 540 -14.82 -38.39 -38.68
N SER A 541 -14.93 -37.08 -38.83
CA SER A 541 -15.77 -36.38 -39.83
C SER A 541 -16.04 -34.92 -39.41
N GLY A 542 -15.66 -33.99 -40.30
CA GLY A 542 -16.20 -32.63 -40.46
C GLY A 542 -16.35 -31.71 -39.23
N GLY A 543 -15.53 -30.66 -39.14
CA GLY A 543 -15.95 -29.43 -38.44
C GLY A 543 -14.83 -28.48 -38.00
N ALA A 544 -13.90 -28.94 -37.16
CA ALA A 544 -12.88 -28.07 -36.56
C ALA A 544 -11.58 -28.84 -36.29
N ASP A 545 -10.42 -28.21 -36.48
CA ASP A 545 -9.11 -28.76 -36.08
C ASP A 545 -9.06 -28.78 -34.54
N PRO A 546 -9.10 -29.95 -33.88
CA PRO A 546 -9.03 -30.05 -32.42
C PRO A 546 -7.69 -29.53 -31.87
N GLY A 547 -6.69 -29.42 -32.76
CA GLY A 547 -5.41 -28.80 -32.46
C GLY A 547 -5.52 -27.32 -32.11
N LEU A 548 -6.55 -26.63 -32.60
CA LEU A 548 -6.75 -25.21 -32.35
C LEU A 548 -7.07 -24.92 -30.88
N ALA A 549 -7.83 -25.80 -30.20
CA ALA A 549 -8.23 -25.61 -28.81
C ALA A 549 -7.03 -25.54 -27.86
N TRP A 550 -6.13 -26.52 -27.91
CA TRP A 550 -4.95 -26.53 -27.05
C TRP A 550 -3.93 -25.47 -27.45
N ARG A 551 -3.79 -25.15 -28.75
CA ARG A 551 -2.90 -24.06 -29.21
C ARG A 551 -3.38 -22.70 -28.70
N LEU A 552 -4.68 -22.41 -28.77
CA LEU A 552 -5.26 -21.18 -28.22
C LEU A 552 -5.13 -21.12 -26.70
N ALA A 553 -5.39 -22.24 -26.01
CA ALA A 553 -5.20 -22.35 -24.56
C ALA A 553 -3.76 -21.97 -24.15
N LEU A 554 -2.75 -22.46 -24.89
CA LEU A 554 -1.35 -22.10 -24.68
C LEU A 554 -1.04 -20.64 -25.07
N ALA A 555 -1.61 -20.14 -26.17
CA ALA A 555 -1.42 -18.77 -26.63
C ALA A 555 -1.98 -17.73 -25.65
N LEU A 556 -3.09 -18.03 -24.96
CA LEU A 556 -3.63 -17.18 -23.90
C LEU A 556 -2.65 -17.01 -22.72
N GLY A 557 -1.68 -17.92 -22.55
CA GLY A 557 -0.59 -17.76 -21.59
C GLY A 557 0.36 -16.60 -21.90
N ALA A 558 0.39 -16.12 -23.15
CA ALA A 558 1.20 -14.98 -23.59
C ALA A 558 0.56 -13.61 -23.29
N LEU A 559 -0.77 -13.54 -23.15
CA LEU A 559 -1.53 -12.28 -23.00
C LEU A 559 -1.01 -11.36 -21.88
N PRO A 560 -0.79 -11.86 -20.65
CA PRO A 560 -0.25 -11.02 -19.58
C PRO A 560 1.15 -10.47 -19.89
N GLY A 561 1.99 -11.25 -20.58
CA GLY A 561 3.31 -10.79 -21.04
C GLY A 561 3.22 -9.67 -22.07
N LEU A 562 2.29 -9.80 -23.02
CA LEU A 562 2.03 -8.79 -24.05
C LEU A 562 1.54 -7.46 -23.44
N LEU A 563 0.66 -7.52 -22.43
CA LEU A 563 0.15 -6.34 -21.74
C LEU A 563 1.21 -5.67 -20.85
N LEU A 564 2.03 -6.46 -20.15
CA LEU A 564 2.92 -5.94 -19.14
C LEU A 564 4.25 -5.40 -19.69
N VAL A 565 4.87 -6.07 -20.67
CA VAL A 565 6.20 -5.71 -21.17
C VAL A 565 6.28 -4.22 -21.61
N PRO A 566 5.30 -3.66 -22.34
CA PRO A 566 5.27 -2.25 -22.69
C PRO A 566 5.11 -1.33 -21.48
N CYS A 567 4.16 -1.64 -20.59
CA CYS A 567 3.84 -0.82 -19.41
C CYS A 567 4.98 -0.76 -18.37
N MET A 568 5.92 -1.71 -18.41
CA MET A 568 7.09 -1.69 -17.53
C MET A 568 8.22 -0.75 -18.02
N GLY A 569 8.10 -0.15 -19.21
CA GLY A 569 9.13 0.70 -19.85
C GLY A 569 9.06 2.20 -19.54
N GLU A 570 7.91 2.73 -19.11
CA GLU A 570 7.65 4.20 -19.06
C GLU A 570 8.23 4.93 -17.83
N GLY A 571 9.21 4.34 -17.15
CA GLY A 571 9.84 4.95 -15.96
C GLY A 571 11.04 5.86 -16.24
N ARG A 572 11.52 5.93 -17.49
CA ARG A 572 12.71 6.69 -17.89
C ARG A 572 12.49 7.39 -19.24
N GLY A 573 11.90 8.58 -19.20
CA GLY A 573 12.03 9.58 -20.26
C GLY A 573 10.76 9.96 -21.04
N GLY A 574 10.38 11.24 -20.93
CA GLY A 574 9.46 11.98 -21.82
C GLY A 574 8.01 12.05 -21.34
N GLN A 575 7.27 13.17 -21.36
CA GLN A 575 7.49 14.56 -21.77
C GLN A 575 6.38 15.41 -21.12
N GLY A 576 6.68 16.64 -20.68
CA GLY A 576 5.66 17.62 -20.28
C GLY A 576 6.12 18.62 -19.21
N GLY A 577 6.96 19.60 -19.58
CA GLY A 577 7.23 20.80 -18.75
C GLY A 577 8.71 21.10 -18.48
N GLY A 578 9.42 21.58 -19.50
CA GLY A 578 10.80 22.08 -19.41
C GLY A 578 10.91 23.39 -18.62
N ALA A 579 10.87 23.31 -17.29
CA ALA A 579 11.30 24.39 -16.38
C ALA A 579 11.65 23.91 -14.96
N ARG A 580 11.43 22.63 -14.60
CA ARG A 580 11.65 22.11 -13.24
C ARG A 580 12.96 21.33 -13.04
N HIS A 581 13.72 21.06 -14.10
CA HIS A 581 14.91 20.20 -14.01
C HIS A 581 16.13 20.82 -13.30
N THR A 582 16.19 22.14 -13.12
CA THR A 582 17.36 22.80 -12.52
C THR A 582 17.36 22.85 -10.98
N ALA A 583 16.23 22.55 -10.33
CA ALA A 583 16.12 22.61 -8.86
C ALA A 583 16.44 21.26 -8.19
N ASP A 584 16.06 20.14 -8.79
CA ASP A 584 16.34 18.80 -8.24
C ASP A 584 17.82 18.42 -8.38
N GLU A 585 18.50 18.82 -9.47
CA GLU A 585 19.93 18.54 -9.68
C GLU A 585 20.83 19.22 -8.62
N ARG A 586 20.45 20.41 -8.13
CA ARG A 586 21.22 21.15 -7.11
C ARG A 586 21.13 20.53 -5.71
N MET A 587 20.11 19.72 -5.43
CA MET A 587 19.92 19.06 -4.13
C MET A 587 20.45 17.61 -4.10
N SER A 588 20.60 16.96 -5.25
CA SER A 588 21.14 15.60 -5.36
C SER A 588 22.68 15.53 -5.40
N ALA A 589 23.35 16.60 -5.81
CA ALA A 589 24.82 16.65 -5.90
C ALA A 589 25.54 16.41 -4.54
N PRO A 590 25.07 16.94 -3.39
CA PRO A 590 25.69 16.67 -2.09
C PRO A 590 25.50 15.21 -1.63
N ILE A 591 24.34 14.60 -1.92
CA ILE A 591 24.04 13.21 -1.54
C ILE A 591 24.85 12.22 -2.41
N ALA A 592 25.06 12.56 -3.67
CA ALA A 592 25.93 11.79 -4.57
C ALA A 592 27.40 11.89 -4.17
N ALA A 593 27.86 13.08 -3.76
CA ALA A 593 29.22 13.30 -3.24
C ALA A 593 29.46 12.53 -1.92
N LEU A 594 28.50 12.54 -0.98
CA LEU A 594 28.56 11.76 0.26
C LEU A 594 28.62 10.24 0.04
N ARG A 595 27.98 9.73 -1.03
CA ARG A 595 28.09 8.31 -1.43
C ARG A 595 29.42 7.98 -2.10
N ALA A 596 30.06 8.96 -2.75
CA ALA A 596 31.38 8.78 -3.35
C ALA A 596 32.49 8.74 -2.29
N GLU A 597 32.34 9.49 -1.19
CA GLU A 597 33.26 9.45 -0.04
C GLU A 597 33.13 8.18 0.82
N ALA A 598 31.99 7.48 0.78
CA ALA A 598 31.72 6.27 1.57
C ALA A 598 32.37 4.97 1.03
N GLY A 599 33.22 5.05 -0.01
CA GLY A 599 33.83 3.88 -0.65
C GLY A 599 32.86 3.14 -1.58
N ARG A 600 33.41 2.47 -2.61
CA ARG A 600 32.60 1.68 -3.56
C ARG A 600 31.90 0.54 -2.81
N PRO A 601 30.56 0.40 -2.90
CA PRO A 601 29.88 -0.75 -2.32
C PRO A 601 30.44 -2.03 -2.94
N ALA A 602 30.73 -3.02 -2.09
CA ALA A 602 31.21 -4.32 -2.51
C ALA A 602 30.22 -4.95 -3.52
N GLY A 603 30.73 -5.57 -4.59
CA GLY A 603 29.88 -6.16 -5.62
C GLY A 603 28.96 -7.25 -5.05
N PRO A 604 27.77 -7.50 -5.64
CA PRO A 604 26.77 -8.44 -5.11
C PRO A 604 27.32 -9.86 -4.88
N SER A 605 28.30 -10.30 -5.68
CA SER A 605 29.00 -11.57 -5.50
C SER A 605 29.81 -11.67 -4.20
N SER A 606 30.48 -10.59 -3.79
CA SER A 606 31.24 -10.52 -2.54
C SER A 606 30.34 -10.48 -1.30
N THR A 607 29.16 -9.86 -1.43
CA THR A 607 28.12 -9.80 -0.38
C THR A 607 27.38 -11.13 -0.23
N LEU A 608 27.20 -11.87 -1.33
CA LEU A 608 26.62 -13.23 -1.30
C LEU A 608 27.53 -14.20 -0.56
N LEU A 609 28.82 -14.22 -0.91
CA LEU A 609 29.80 -15.10 -0.28
C LEU A 609 29.95 -14.81 1.22
N SER A 610 29.96 -13.53 1.61
CA SER A 610 30.03 -13.13 3.02
C SER A 610 28.76 -13.51 3.79
N THR A 611 27.59 -13.48 3.15
CA THR A 611 26.32 -13.92 3.73
C THR A 611 26.29 -15.44 3.92
N LEU A 612 26.69 -16.21 2.91
CA LEU A 612 26.72 -17.69 2.98
C LEU A 612 27.74 -18.22 3.99
N ARG A 613 28.81 -17.47 4.26
CA ARG A 613 29.81 -17.83 5.28
C ARG A 613 29.26 -17.75 6.71
N GLN A 614 28.18 -17.01 6.94
CA GLN A 614 27.58 -16.87 8.27
C GLN A 614 26.65 -18.05 8.58
N ARG A 615 27.02 -18.83 9.61
CA ARG A 615 26.29 -20.04 10.05
C ARG A 615 24.80 -19.82 10.31
N LYS A 616 24.40 -18.61 10.75
CA LYS A 616 22.99 -18.27 11.03
C LYS A 616 22.09 -18.38 9.80
N TYR A 617 22.58 -18.11 8.59
CA TYR A 617 21.74 -18.13 7.39
C TYR A 617 21.48 -19.54 6.85
N TRP A 618 22.30 -20.53 7.20
CA TRP A 618 22.05 -21.93 6.81
C TRP A 618 20.80 -22.51 7.47
N SER A 619 20.56 -22.18 8.75
CA SER A 619 19.31 -22.56 9.42
C SER A 619 18.08 -21.95 8.74
N LYS A 620 18.18 -20.67 8.34
CA LYS A 620 17.13 -19.95 7.62
C LYS A 620 16.88 -20.53 6.24
N LEU A 621 17.95 -20.83 5.49
CA LEU A 621 17.89 -21.46 4.18
C LEU A 621 17.26 -22.85 4.26
N LEU A 622 17.60 -23.64 5.28
CA LEU A 622 16.99 -24.95 5.50
C LEU A 622 15.49 -24.83 5.78
N GLY A 623 15.07 -23.87 6.61
CA GLY A 623 13.66 -23.60 6.89
C GLY A 623 12.87 -23.13 5.65
N THR A 624 13.46 -22.25 4.82
CA THR A 624 12.78 -21.74 3.61
C THR A 624 12.82 -22.73 2.46
N ALA A 625 14.01 -23.16 2.03
CA ALA A 625 14.21 -24.02 0.89
C ALA A 625 13.75 -25.46 1.16
N GLY A 626 14.02 -25.99 2.36
CA GLY A 626 13.56 -27.32 2.76
C GLY A 626 12.05 -27.40 2.91
N GLY A 627 11.43 -26.37 3.48
CA GLY A 627 9.97 -26.28 3.60
C GLY A 627 9.29 -26.25 2.23
N TRP A 628 9.85 -25.47 1.30
CA TRP A 628 9.33 -25.39 -0.08
C TRP A 628 9.55 -26.70 -0.84
N PHE A 629 10.71 -27.33 -0.72
CA PHE A 629 11.01 -28.62 -1.34
C PHE A 629 10.01 -29.71 -0.91
N LEU A 630 9.81 -29.89 0.39
CA LEU A 630 8.89 -30.92 0.92
C LEU A 630 7.43 -30.65 0.52
N PHE A 631 7.02 -29.38 0.55
CA PHE A 631 5.70 -28.98 0.10
C PHE A 631 5.47 -29.31 -1.38
N ASP A 632 6.38 -28.89 -2.28
CA ASP A 632 6.20 -29.07 -3.72
C ASP A 632 6.22 -30.56 -4.14
N ILE A 633 6.91 -31.45 -3.40
CA ILE A 633 6.79 -32.91 -3.58
C ILE A 633 5.32 -33.34 -3.44
N THR A 634 4.66 -32.94 -2.35
CA THR A 634 3.27 -33.32 -2.09
C THR A 634 2.29 -32.60 -3.02
N PHE A 635 2.48 -31.31 -3.27
CA PHE A 635 1.53 -30.50 -4.03
C PHE A 635 1.48 -30.90 -5.51
N TYR A 636 2.66 -31.01 -6.16
CA TYR A 636 2.73 -31.42 -7.56
C TYR A 636 2.52 -32.93 -7.73
N GLY A 637 3.02 -33.75 -6.80
CA GLY A 637 2.70 -35.18 -6.76
C GLY A 637 1.20 -35.44 -6.66
N ASN A 638 0.50 -34.72 -5.80
CA ASN A 638 -0.95 -34.79 -5.67
C ASN A 638 -1.68 -34.32 -6.94
N SER A 639 -1.20 -33.24 -7.56
CA SER A 639 -1.77 -32.72 -8.82
C SER A 639 -1.70 -33.74 -9.97
N LEU A 640 -0.74 -34.66 -9.97
CA LEU A 640 -0.60 -35.70 -10.99
C LEU A 640 -1.69 -36.78 -10.90
N PHE A 641 -2.15 -37.14 -9.70
CA PHE A 641 -3.23 -38.13 -9.50
C PHE A 641 -4.61 -37.51 -9.50
N GLN A 642 -4.70 -36.19 -9.62
CA GLN A 642 -5.98 -35.51 -9.70
C GLN A 642 -6.93 -36.17 -10.73
N PRO A 643 -6.51 -36.49 -11.98
CA PRO A 643 -7.37 -37.20 -12.92
C PRO A 643 -7.79 -38.60 -12.47
N THR A 644 -6.89 -39.37 -11.83
CA THR A 644 -7.17 -40.74 -11.35
C THR A 644 -8.11 -40.75 -10.15
N VAL A 645 -7.93 -39.83 -9.20
CA VAL A 645 -8.84 -39.67 -8.06
C VAL A 645 -10.22 -39.23 -8.58
N LEU A 646 -10.26 -38.25 -9.49
CA LEU A 646 -11.51 -37.77 -10.07
C LEU A 646 -12.21 -38.85 -10.92
N SER A 647 -11.47 -39.68 -11.66
CA SER A 647 -12.08 -40.79 -12.40
C SER A 647 -12.72 -41.81 -11.45
N SER A 648 -12.10 -42.13 -10.31
CA SER A 648 -12.74 -43.01 -9.31
C SER A 648 -14.00 -42.40 -8.66
N VAL A 649 -14.03 -41.07 -8.46
CA VAL A 649 -15.21 -40.36 -7.92
C VAL A 649 -16.36 -40.30 -8.92
N PHE A 650 -16.06 -40.11 -10.20
CA PHE A 650 -17.08 -39.79 -11.21
C PHE A 650 -17.37 -40.91 -12.23
N HIS A 651 -16.48 -41.91 -12.37
CA HIS A 651 -16.57 -42.95 -13.42
C HIS A 651 -16.64 -44.39 -12.88
N ALA A 652 -16.46 -44.65 -11.58
CA ALA A 652 -16.42 -46.02 -11.04
C ALA A 652 -17.80 -46.68 -10.75
N ALA A 653 -18.92 -46.17 -11.28
CA ALA A 653 -20.25 -46.66 -10.91
C ALA A 653 -21.25 -46.86 -12.04
N ALA A 654 -20.82 -46.97 -13.30
CA ALA A 654 -21.73 -47.35 -14.37
C ALA A 654 -21.12 -48.48 -15.20
N GLY A 655 -21.75 -49.65 -15.17
CA GLY A 655 -21.65 -50.65 -16.23
C GLY A 655 -22.36 -50.21 -17.52
N ASP A 656 -22.67 -48.91 -17.64
CA ASP A 656 -23.16 -48.26 -18.83
C ASP A 656 -21.98 -47.64 -19.57
N ALA A 657 -22.04 -47.66 -20.91
CA ALA A 657 -21.06 -47.07 -21.81
C ALA A 657 -20.55 -45.70 -21.35
N PRO A 658 -19.29 -45.31 -21.69
CA PRO A 658 -18.75 -43.99 -21.37
C PRO A 658 -19.79 -42.93 -21.72
N PRO A 659 -20.14 -42.00 -20.81
CA PRO A 659 -21.27 -41.11 -21.02
C PRO A 659 -21.01 -40.23 -22.25
N LEU A 660 -21.67 -40.57 -23.35
CA LEU A 660 -21.74 -39.78 -24.56
C LEU A 660 -22.68 -38.59 -24.31
N GLN A 661 -22.16 -37.56 -23.66
CA GLN A 661 -22.59 -36.15 -23.81
C GLN A 661 -21.48 -35.17 -23.38
N GLY A 662 -20.23 -35.53 -23.68
CA GLY A 662 -19.02 -34.74 -23.52
C GLY A 662 -17.80 -35.65 -23.49
N ASP A 663 -16.83 -35.43 -24.38
CA ASP A 663 -15.61 -36.24 -24.47
C ASP A 663 -14.79 -36.23 -23.15
N LEU A 664 -14.05 -37.30 -22.85
CA LEU A 664 -13.29 -37.48 -21.60
C LEU A 664 -12.44 -36.26 -21.21
N ALA A 665 -11.82 -35.61 -22.20
CA ALA A 665 -11.02 -34.41 -22.01
C ALA A 665 -11.85 -33.22 -21.48
N HIS A 666 -13.08 -33.06 -21.96
CA HIS A 666 -14.00 -32.02 -21.53
C HIS A 666 -14.45 -32.23 -20.07
N ASN A 667 -14.80 -33.47 -19.70
CA ASN A 667 -15.21 -33.82 -18.33
C ASN A 667 -14.08 -33.66 -17.32
N LEU A 668 -12.85 -34.05 -17.69
CA LEU A 668 -11.68 -33.87 -16.82
C LEU A 668 -11.36 -32.39 -16.55
N CYS A 669 -11.49 -31.52 -17.56
CA CYS A 669 -11.30 -30.08 -17.37
C CYS A 669 -12.30 -29.51 -16.34
N ALA A 670 -13.58 -29.88 -16.44
CA ALA A 670 -14.61 -29.45 -15.50
C ALA A 670 -14.31 -29.92 -14.06
N GLN A 671 -13.90 -31.18 -13.91
CA GLN A 671 -13.55 -31.75 -12.61
C GLN A 671 -12.30 -31.10 -11.98
N MET A 672 -11.29 -30.76 -12.80
CA MET A 672 -10.13 -29.99 -12.33
C MET A 672 -10.52 -28.59 -11.86
N ALA A 673 -11.47 -27.93 -12.55
CA ALA A 673 -11.98 -26.63 -12.13
C ALA A 673 -12.72 -26.70 -10.79
N VAL A 674 -13.48 -27.77 -10.51
CA VAL A 674 -14.16 -27.97 -9.22
C VAL A 674 -13.15 -28.05 -8.07
N VAL A 675 -12.08 -28.85 -8.22
CA VAL A 675 -11.03 -28.96 -7.19
C VAL A 675 -10.32 -27.62 -6.99
N ALA A 676 -10.02 -26.90 -8.07
CA ALA A 676 -9.43 -25.56 -8.00
C ALA A 676 -10.34 -24.57 -7.27
N ALA A 677 -11.67 -24.65 -7.48
CA ALA A 677 -12.65 -23.82 -6.80
C ALA A 677 -12.70 -24.09 -5.28
N ILE A 678 -12.52 -25.34 -4.85
CA ILE A 678 -12.41 -25.70 -3.42
C ILE A 678 -11.08 -25.17 -2.83
N GLY A 679 -9.99 -25.24 -3.59
CA GLY A 679 -8.67 -24.79 -3.16
C GLY A 679 -8.50 -23.26 -3.11
N LEU A 680 -9.21 -22.51 -3.96
CA LEU A 680 -9.06 -21.06 -4.15
C LEU A 680 -9.29 -20.24 -2.86
N PRO A 681 -10.36 -20.47 -2.06
CA PRO A 681 -10.56 -19.78 -0.80
C PRO A 681 -9.37 -19.84 0.16
N GLY A 682 -8.57 -20.92 0.10
CA GLY A 682 -7.37 -21.08 0.94
C GLY A 682 -6.40 -19.90 0.80
N TYR A 683 -6.17 -19.41 -0.43
CA TYR A 683 -5.29 -18.25 -0.66
C TYR A 683 -5.81 -17.00 0.03
N TYR A 684 -7.12 -16.70 -0.07
CA TYR A 684 -7.69 -15.49 0.50
C TYR A 684 -7.80 -15.54 2.03
N VAL A 685 -8.03 -16.72 2.60
CA VAL A 685 -7.90 -16.95 4.04
C VAL A 685 -6.46 -16.69 4.49
N SER A 686 -5.47 -17.13 3.71
CA SER A 686 -4.05 -16.83 3.94
C SER A 686 -3.79 -15.33 3.93
N VAL A 687 -4.26 -14.61 2.90
CA VAL A 687 -4.14 -13.14 2.78
C VAL A 687 -4.70 -12.43 4.01
N TRP A 688 -5.88 -12.84 4.46
CA TRP A 688 -6.55 -12.23 5.62
C TRP A 688 -5.81 -12.48 6.94
N LEU A 689 -5.21 -13.67 7.11
CA LEU A 689 -4.53 -14.07 8.35
C LEU A 689 -3.03 -13.78 8.38
N MET A 690 -2.38 -13.49 7.24
CA MET A 690 -0.92 -13.44 7.09
C MET A 690 -0.23 -12.52 8.10
N ASP A 691 -0.77 -11.32 8.29
CA ASP A 691 -0.23 -10.31 9.23
C ASP A 691 -0.87 -10.41 10.63
N ARG A 692 -1.93 -11.20 10.82
CA ARG A 692 -2.61 -11.39 12.12
C ARG A 692 -2.06 -12.56 12.93
N VAL A 693 -1.88 -13.72 12.28
CA VAL A 693 -1.49 -14.98 12.91
C VAL A 693 0.01 -15.22 12.82
N GLY A 694 0.65 -14.74 11.74
CA GLY A 694 2.08 -14.89 11.49
C GLY A 694 2.42 -16.11 10.62
N ARG A 695 3.52 -16.00 9.86
CA ARG A 695 3.90 -16.91 8.77
C ARG A 695 4.16 -18.33 9.26
N ARG A 696 4.93 -18.46 10.34
CA ARG A 696 5.29 -19.76 10.94
C ARG A 696 4.06 -20.55 11.37
N ARG A 697 3.11 -19.91 12.04
CA ARG A 697 1.90 -20.56 12.55
C ARG A 697 0.97 -21.01 11.43
N ILE A 698 0.78 -20.16 10.41
CA ILE A 698 0.01 -20.51 9.22
C ILE A 698 0.64 -21.71 8.49
N GLN A 699 1.96 -21.74 8.34
CA GLN A 699 2.67 -22.85 7.72
C GLN A 699 2.52 -24.16 8.51
N LEU A 700 2.66 -24.11 9.84
CA LEU A 700 2.46 -25.28 10.72
C LEU A 700 1.03 -25.81 10.67
N GLN A 701 0.03 -24.92 10.74
CA GLN A 701 -1.38 -25.29 10.63
C GLN A 701 -1.68 -25.95 9.28
N GLY A 702 -1.16 -25.37 8.19
CA GLY A 702 -1.34 -25.94 6.86
C GLY A 702 -0.73 -27.34 6.72
N PHE A 703 0.53 -27.53 7.12
CA PHE A 703 1.16 -28.86 7.07
C PHE A 703 0.43 -29.88 7.94
N ALA A 704 -0.02 -29.50 9.14
CA ALA A 704 -0.75 -30.39 10.04
C ALA A 704 -2.13 -30.78 9.47
N CYS A 705 -2.91 -29.80 9.00
CA CYS A 705 -4.23 -30.06 8.42
C CYS A 705 -4.14 -30.82 7.09
N MET A 706 -3.12 -30.54 6.27
CA MET A 706 -2.83 -31.26 5.04
C MET A 706 -2.44 -32.72 5.33
N ALA A 707 -1.58 -32.97 6.32
CA ALA A 707 -1.22 -34.32 6.75
C ALA A 707 -2.46 -35.09 7.25
N ALA A 708 -3.32 -34.46 8.04
CA ALA A 708 -4.56 -35.06 8.52
C ALA A 708 -5.52 -35.39 7.37
N ALA A 709 -5.68 -34.51 6.38
CA ALA A 709 -6.53 -34.74 5.21
C ALA A 709 -6.00 -35.90 4.34
N PHE A 710 -4.69 -35.94 4.08
CA PHE A 710 -4.06 -37.07 3.36
C PHE A 710 -4.17 -38.39 4.12
N ALA A 711 -3.96 -38.37 5.44
CA ALA A 711 -4.11 -39.56 6.28
C ALA A 711 -5.56 -40.06 6.30
N ALA A 712 -6.53 -39.16 6.39
CA ALA A 712 -7.95 -39.52 6.32
C ALA A 712 -8.29 -40.15 4.97
N LEU A 713 -7.80 -39.57 3.87
CA LEU A 713 -8.03 -40.10 2.52
C LEU A 713 -7.39 -41.48 2.32
N GLY A 714 -6.21 -41.72 2.87
CA GLY A 714 -5.53 -43.02 2.79
C GLY A 714 -6.14 -44.08 3.71
N LEU A 715 -6.41 -43.77 4.98
CA LEU A 715 -6.91 -44.73 5.96
C LEU A 715 -8.38 -45.10 5.74
N ALA A 716 -9.21 -44.14 5.33
CA ALA A 716 -10.64 -44.35 5.12
C ALA A 716 -10.97 -44.74 3.66
N TYR A 717 -9.98 -44.94 2.79
CA TYR A 717 -10.17 -45.19 1.36
C TYR A 717 -11.20 -46.30 1.09
N ASP A 718 -10.98 -47.48 1.68
CA ASP A 718 -11.83 -48.67 1.48
C ASP A 718 -13.29 -48.44 1.97
N SER A 719 -13.44 -47.67 3.05
CA SER A 719 -14.76 -47.29 3.60
C SER A 719 -15.48 -46.23 2.76
N LEU A 720 -14.73 -45.29 2.18
CA LEU A 720 -15.25 -44.26 1.28
C LEU A 720 -15.63 -44.86 -0.07
N GLU A 721 -14.87 -45.81 -0.58
CA GLU A 721 -15.16 -46.49 -1.84
C GLU A 721 -16.42 -47.36 -1.72
N SER A 722 -16.56 -48.10 -0.61
CA SER A 722 -17.72 -48.97 -0.36
C SER A 722 -19.02 -48.23 0.01
N ALA A 723 -18.95 -46.96 0.42
CA ALA A 723 -20.11 -46.14 0.82
C ALA A 723 -20.92 -45.54 -0.36
N GLY A 724 -20.69 -46.00 -1.60
CA GLY A 724 -21.46 -45.59 -2.77
C GLY A 724 -21.36 -44.09 -3.08
N ALA A 725 -22.47 -43.46 -3.48
CA ALA A 725 -22.47 -42.05 -3.90
C ALA A 725 -22.04 -41.07 -2.80
N GLY A 726 -22.44 -41.33 -1.55
CA GLY A 726 -22.04 -40.49 -0.40
C GLY A 726 -20.54 -40.54 -0.12
N GLY A 727 -19.95 -41.73 -0.22
CA GLY A 727 -18.50 -41.93 -0.07
C GLY A 727 -17.68 -41.23 -1.15
N ARG A 728 -18.15 -41.24 -2.41
CA ARG A 728 -17.50 -40.53 -3.53
C ARG A 728 -17.49 -39.00 -3.34
N VAL A 729 -18.59 -38.42 -2.85
CA VAL A 729 -18.65 -36.97 -2.53
C VAL A 729 -17.71 -36.64 -1.36
N ALA A 730 -17.71 -37.45 -0.31
CA ALA A 730 -16.80 -37.27 0.82
C ALA A 730 -15.32 -37.35 0.39
N MET A 731 -14.99 -38.28 -0.52
CA MET A 731 -13.65 -38.41 -1.09
C MET A 731 -13.22 -37.15 -1.87
N LEU A 732 -14.12 -36.60 -2.70
CA LEU A 732 -13.87 -35.36 -3.44
C LEU A 732 -13.65 -34.16 -2.50
N LEU A 733 -14.47 -34.03 -1.45
CA LEU A 733 -14.36 -32.95 -0.48
C LEU A 733 -13.06 -33.05 0.32
N LEU A 734 -12.70 -34.24 0.81
CA LEU A 734 -11.44 -34.50 1.50
C LEU A 734 -10.24 -34.21 0.60
N TYR A 735 -10.31 -34.62 -0.66
CA TYR A 735 -9.28 -34.34 -1.65
C TYR A 735 -9.13 -32.84 -1.93
N GLY A 736 -10.23 -32.12 -2.15
CA GLY A 736 -10.21 -30.66 -2.32
C GLY A 736 -9.70 -29.92 -1.07
N LEU A 737 -9.96 -30.45 0.11
CA LEU A 737 -9.49 -29.91 1.38
C LEU A 737 -7.95 -29.98 1.51
N THR A 738 -7.30 -30.96 0.88
CA THR A 738 -5.82 -31.00 0.81
C THR A 738 -5.27 -29.77 0.10
N PHE A 739 -5.89 -29.35 -1.02
CA PHE A 739 -5.53 -28.13 -1.74
C PHE A 739 -5.89 -26.86 -0.96
N PHE A 740 -7.05 -26.82 -0.29
CA PHE A 740 -7.41 -25.69 0.56
C PHE A 740 -6.35 -25.42 1.63
N PHE A 741 -5.96 -26.44 2.40
CA PHE A 741 -4.96 -26.30 3.46
C PHE A 741 -3.54 -26.10 2.93
N SER A 742 -3.22 -26.68 1.77
CA SER A 742 -1.99 -26.36 1.04
C SER A 742 -1.90 -24.86 0.74
N ASN A 743 -2.96 -24.29 0.16
CA ASN A 743 -3.02 -22.90 -0.28
C ASN A 743 -3.11 -21.91 0.89
N PHE A 744 -3.85 -22.26 1.93
CA PHE A 744 -3.89 -21.50 3.19
C PHE A 744 -2.51 -21.45 3.86
N GLY A 745 -1.84 -22.59 3.96
CA GLY A 745 -0.59 -22.72 4.68
C GLY A 745 0.65 -22.69 3.81
N PRO A 746 1.32 -23.85 3.63
CA PRO A 746 2.68 -23.92 3.11
C PRO A 746 2.84 -23.30 1.73
N ASN A 747 1.87 -23.39 0.82
CA ASN A 747 1.99 -22.80 -0.51
C ASN A 747 2.21 -21.28 -0.44
N SER A 748 1.37 -20.59 0.35
CA SER A 748 1.45 -19.14 0.49
C SER A 748 2.65 -18.70 1.33
N THR A 749 2.98 -19.43 2.40
CA THR A 749 4.03 -19.02 3.33
C THR A 749 5.44 -19.27 2.80
N THR A 750 5.68 -20.38 2.08
CA THR A 750 7.01 -20.69 1.50
C THR A 750 7.40 -19.72 0.40
N PHE A 751 6.43 -19.13 -0.31
CA PHE A 751 6.67 -18.05 -1.27
C PHE A 751 7.11 -16.74 -0.58
N ILE A 752 6.50 -16.40 0.55
CA ILE A 752 6.72 -15.10 1.23
C ILE A 752 7.99 -15.15 2.10
N LEU A 753 8.18 -16.22 2.86
CA LEU A 753 9.24 -16.36 3.87
C LEU A 753 10.65 -16.00 3.37
N PRO A 754 11.15 -16.52 2.23
CA PRO A 754 12.50 -16.19 1.76
C PRO A 754 12.67 -14.69 1.46
N SER A 755 11.65 -14.06 0.86
CA SER A 755 11.68 -12.63 0.53
C SER A 755 11.68 -11.73 1.78
N GLU A 756 11.15 -12.20 2.91
CA GLU A 756 11.22 -11.48 4.19
C GLU A 756 12.43 -11.86 5.04
N THR A 757 13.01 -13.03 4.81
CA THR A 757 14.03 -13.62 5.69
C THR A 757 15.43 -13.09 5.40
N PHE A 758 15.75 -12.89 4.12
CA PHE A 758 17.09 -12.57 3.64
C PHE A 758 17.37 -11.06 3.50
N PRO A 759 18.62 -10.63 3.71
CA PRO A 759 19.00 -9.22 3.67
C PRO A 759 18.89 -8.63 2.24
N PRO A 760 18.54 -7.34 2.08
CA PRO A 760 18.17 -6.73 0.79
C PRO A 760 19.18 -6.91 -0.36
N GLU A 761 20.46 -7.05 -0.04
CA GLU A 761 21.56 -7.10 -0.99
C GLU A 761 21.63 -8.43 -1.75
N VAL A 762 21.17 -9.52 -1.13
CA VAL A 762 21.23 -10.89 -1.69
C VAL A 762 19.88 -11.59 -1.62
N ARG A 763 18.82 -10.83 -1.29
CA ARG A 763 17.47 -11.33 -1.03
C ARG A 763 16.93 -12.07 -2.25
N THR A 764 17.05 -11.48 -3.44
CA THR A 764 16.46 -12.06 -4.65
C THR A 764 17.18 -13.35 -5.02
N THR A 765 18.51 -13.39 -4.85
CA THR A 765 19.33 -14.57 -5.11
C THR A 765 18.96 -15.73 -4.18
N LEU A 766 18.89 -15.50 -2.86
CA LEU A 766 18.58 -16.56 -1.89
C LEU A 766 17.10 -16.97 -1.93
N ASN A 767 16.21 -16.05 -2.31
CA ASN A 767 14.82 -16.39 -2.65
C ASN A 767 14.77 -17.28 -3.90
N GLY A 768 15.53 -16.93 -4.95
CA GLY A 768 15.66 -17.74 -6.16
C GLY A 768 16.14 -19.15 -5.87
N PHE A 769 17.14 -19.30 -4.99
CA PHE A 769 17.57 -20.62 -4.53
C PHE A 769 16.47 -21.39 -3.78
N SER A 770 15.74 -20.73 -2.88
CA SER A 770 14.63 -21.39 -2.15
C SER A 770 13.52 -21.85 -3.11
N ALA A 771 13.19 -21.03 -4.10
CA ALA A 771 12.21 -21.35 -5.13
C ALA A 771 12.68 -22.50 -6.05
N ALA A 772 13.98 -22.52 -6.38
CA ALA A 772 14.62 -23.60 -7.15
C ALA A 772 14.53 -24.95 -6.43
N MET A 773 14.73 -24.96 -5.11
CA MET A 773 14.52 -26.16 -4.30
C MET A 773 13.05 -26.60 -4.29
N GLY A 774 12.10 -25.67 -4.25
CA GLY A 774 10.68 -25.99 -4.46
C GLY A 774 10.45 -26.73 -5.78
N LYS A 775 10.94 -26.18 -6.90
CA LYS A 775 10.78 -26.81 -8.22
C LYS A 775 11.53 -28.13 -8.39
N LEU A 776 12.67 -28.31 -7.71
CA LEU A 776 13.32 -29.61 -7.60
C LEU A 776 12.40 -30.64 -6.92
N GLY A 777 11.72 -30.23 -5.83
CA GLY A 777 10.71 -31.05 -5.16
C GLY A 777 9.52 -31.38 -6.06
N ALA A 778 9.04 -30.42 -6.84
CA ALA A 778 7.97 -30.61 -7.82
C ALA A 778 8.34 -31.65 -8.90
N THR A 779 9.56 -31.57 -9.44
CA THR A 779 10.08 -32.54 -10.41
C THR A 779 10.17 -33.93 -9.78
N LEU A 780 10.70 -34.05 -8.56
CA LEU A 780 10.78 -35.32 -7.85
C LEU A 780 9.39 -35.92 -7.59
N GLY A 781 8.43 -35.11 -7.13
CA GLY A 781 7.06 -35.54 -6.91
C GLY A 781 6.39 -36.03 -8.20
N SER A 782 6.57 -35.30 -9.30
CA SER A 782 5.97 -35.65 -10.60
C SER A 782 6.54 -36.96 -11.17
N SER A 783 7.85 -37.17 -11.10
CA SER A 783 8.50 -38.36 -11.68
C SER A 783 8.49 -39.59 -10.76
N ALA A 784 8.49 -39.42 -9.43
CA ALA A 784 8.57 -40.55 -8.50
C ALA A 784 7.22 -41.18 -8.16
N PHE A 785 6.13 -40.40 -8.21
CA PHE A 785 4.85 -40.90 -7.68
C PHE A 785 4.18 -41.97 -8.55
N LYS A 786 4.19 -41.85 -9.89
CA LYS A 786 3.55 -42.86 -10.77
C LYS A 786 4.22 -44.24 -10.62
N PRO A 787 5.56 -44.35 -10.73
CA PRO A 787 6.25 -45.62 -10.47
C PRO A 787 6.00 -46.16 -9.05
N MET A 788 5.92 -45.28 -8.05
CA MET A 788 5.60 -45.68 -6.67
C MET A 788 4.21 -46.30 -6.58
N LYS A 789 3.19 -45.65 -7.13
CA LYS A 789 1.81 -46.20 -7.15
C LYS A 789 1.78 -47.53 -7.87
N ASP A 790 2.34 -47.61 -9.07
CA ASP A 790 2.29 -48.81 -9.91
C ASP A 790 3.00 -49.99 -9.24
N GLY A 791 4.17 -49.75 -8.65
CA GLY A 791 4.90 -50.76 -7.88
C GLY A 791 4.15 -51.26 -6.65
N ILE A 792 3.50 -50.35 -5.90
CA ILE A 792 2.69 -50.72 -4.74
C ILE A 792 1.43 -51.46 -5.17
N SER A 793 0.75 -51.00 -6.23
CA SER A 793 -0.42 -51.66 -6.79
C SER A 793 -0.09 -53.07 -7.27
N ALA A 794 1.09 -53.28 -7.87
CA ALA A 794 1.55 -54.59 -8.32
C ALA A 794 1.84 -55.54 -7.15
N ALA A 795 2.38 -55.03 -6.04
CA ALA A 795 2.75 -55.86 -4.90
C ALA A 795 1.60 -56.12 -3.90
N TRP A 796 0.64 -55.20 -3.77
CA TRP A 796 -0.39 -55.22 -2.71
C TRP A 796 -1.82 -55.06 -3.23
N GLY A 797 -2.01 -55.03 -4.55
CA GLY A 797 -3.31 -54.92 -5.22
C GLY A 797 -3.72 -53.49 -5.60
N PRO A 798 -4.72 -53.32 -6.49
CA PRO A 798 -5.06 -52.03 -7.09
C PRO A 798 -5.43 -50.93 -6.08
N ALA A 799 -6.25 -51.29 -5.07
CA ALA A 799 -6.70 -50.36 -4.01
C ALA A 799 -5.55 -49.92 -3.08
N ALA A 800 -4.51 -50.75 -2.92
CA ALA A 800 -3.38 -50.45 -2.05
C ALA A 800 -2.51 -49.30 -2.61
N GLY A 801 -2.38 -49.18 -3.93
CA GLY A 801 -1.54 -48.17 -4.57
C GLY A 801 -1.93 -46.74 -4.19
N LEU A 802 -3.21 -46.39 -4.36
CA LEU A 802 -3.68 -45.04 -4.05
C LEU A 802 -3.66 -44.76 -2.54
N ARG A 803 -4.08 -45.73 -1.73
CA ARG A 803 -4.06 -45.66 -0.26
C ARG A 803 -2.67 -45.34 0.29
N TRP A 804 -1.65 -46.11 -0.10
CA TRP A 804 -0.29 -45.90 0.40
C TRP A 804 0.36 -44.63 -0.15
N THR A 805 0.00 -44.22 -1.37
CA THR A 805 0.46 -42.94 -1.93
C THR A 805 -0.06 -41.75 -1.10
N MET A 806 -1.33 -41.77 -0.68
CA MET A 806 -1.88 -40.72 0.19
C MET A 806 -1.22 -40.72 1.58
N LEU A 807 -0.93 -41.90 2.15
CA LEU A 807 -0.19 -41.99 3.41
C LEU A 807 1.26 -41.48 3.28
N ALA A 808 1.92 -41.71 2.15
CA ALA A 808 3.23 -41.14 1.87
C ALA A 808 3.18 -39.60 1.82
N CYS A 809 2.15 -39.02 1.18
CA CYS A 809 1.92 -37.56 1.21
C CYS A 809 1.73 -37.04 2.64
N ALA A 810 0.99 -37.76 3.48
CA ALA A 810 0.82 -37.40 4.89
C ALA A 810 2.16 -37.39 5.63
N ALA A 811 3.01 -38.41 5.42
CA ALA A 811 4.34 -38.50 6.02
C ALA A 811 5.27 -37.35 5.58
N VAL A 812 5.31 -37.02 4.30
CA VAL A 812 6.10 -35.88 3.79
C VAL A 812 5.56 -34.55 4.35
N SER A 813 4.24 -34.42 4.49
CA SER A 813 3.61 -33.25 5.11
C SER A 813 4.01 -33.08 6.59
N LEU A 814 4.09 -34.18 7.34
CA LEU A 814 4.59 -34.20 8.72
C LEU A 814 6.09 -33.86 8.81
N ALA A 815 6.89 -34.31 7.85
CA ALA A 815 8.29 -33.88 7.74
C ALA A 815 8.39 -32.36 7.50
N GLY A 816 7.52 -31.81 6.64
CA GLY A 816 7.39 -30.37 6.42
C GLY A 816 6.99 -29.61 7.70
N PHE A 817 6.08 -30.18 8.50
CA PHE A 817 5.71 -29.65 9.82
C PHE A 817 6.92 -29.62 10.77
N ALA A 818 7.65 -30.74 10.90
CA ALA A 818 8.81 -30.85 11.79
C ALA A 818 9.93 -29.87 11.40
N LEU A 819 10.21 -29.75 10.10
CA LEU A 819 11.20 -28.81 9.59
C LEU A 819 10.78 -27.34 9.81
N THR A 820 9.50 -27.03 9.60
CA THR A 820 8.95 -25.70 9.90
C THR A 820 9.06 -25.39 11.40
N TYR A 821 8.77 -26.37 12.25
CA TYR A 821 8.85 -26.21 13.70
C TYR A 821 10.28 -25.91 14.15
N GLY A 822 11.26 -26.62 13.61
CA GLY A 822 12.67 -26.49 13.99
C GLY A 822 13.40 -25.27 13.42
N PHE A 823 13.09 -24.84 12.20
CA PHE A 823 13.96 -23.90 11.45
C PHE A 823 13.29 -22.60 11.00
N VAL A 824 11.95 -22.48 11.03
CA VAL A 824 11.26 -21.25 10.65
C VAL A 824 11.02 -20.37 11.87
N GLU A 825 11.54 -19.13 11.84
CA GLU A 825 11.40 -18.14 12.92
C GLU A 825 10.03 -17.42 12.87
N ASP A 826 9.44 -17.10 14.03
CA ASP A 826 8.22 -16.26 14.12
C ASP A 826 8.63 -14.77 14.09
N ARG A 827 8.65 -14.16 12.89
CA ARG A 827 8.95 -12.73 12.71
C ARG A 827 7.67 -11.88 12.78
N ARG A 828 7.21 -11.54 13.99
CA ARG A 828 6.22 -10.46 14.14
C ARG A 828 6.91 -9.10 14.14
N GLY A 829 6.67 -8.28 13.10
CA GLY A 829 6.88 -6.84 13.15
C GLY A 829 8.31 -6.33 13.34
N ILE A 830 9.35 -7.15 13.11
CA ILE A 830 10.74 -6.69 13.19
C ILE A 830 11.12 -5.99 11.88
N ALA A 831 11.33 -4.68 11.93
CA ALA A 831 11.87 -3.89 10.83
C ALA A 831 13.22 -4.47 10.38
N MET A 832 13.48 -4.48 9.07
CA MET A 832 14.63 -5.11 8.42
C MET A 832 16.00 -4.44 8.67
N GLU A 833 16.14 -3.61 9.70
CA GLU A 833 17.34 -2.77 9.91
C GLU A 833 17.95 -2.78 11.33
N GLY A 834 17.43 -3.57 12.28
CA GLY A 834 17.95 -3.52 13.67
C GLY A 834 18.88 -4.66 14.11
N ALA A 835 18.89 -5.79 13.42
CA ALA A 835 19.47 -7.03 13.97
C ALA A 835 20.96 -7.26 13.66
N ALA A 836 21.59 -6.39 12.87
CA ALA A 836 23.04 -6.45 12.62
C ALA A 836 23.83 -5.61 13.64
N THR A 837 23.27 -4.50 14.11
CA THR A 837 23.95 -3.58 15.05
C THR A 837 23.59 -3.85 16.51
N ALA A 838 22.39 -4.34 16.83
CA ALA A 838 21.96 -4.57 18.21
C ALA A 838 22.51 -5.86 18.86
N ARG A 839 23.37 -6.65 18.19
CA ARG A 839 23.97 -7.87 18.74
C ARG A 839 25.50 -7.86 18.78
N GLU A 840 26.15 -6.81 18.27
CA GLU A 840 27.60 -6.64 18.42
C GLU A 840 27.98 -5.90 19.72
N GLU A 841 27.05 -5.17 20.35
CA GLU A 841 27.31 -4.55 21.66
C GLU A 841 27.09 -5.51 22.85
N ASP A 842 26.31 -6.58 22.70
CA ASP A 842 26.03 -7.55 23.78
C ASP A 842 27.08 -8.68 23.91
N ASN A 843 28.11 -8.70 23.07
CA ASN A 843 29.14 -9.75 23.11
C ASN A 843 30.47 -9.32 23.75
N ASN A 844 30.49 -8.15 24.40
CA ASN A 844 31.63 -7.64 25.16
C ASN A 844 31.21 -7.23 26.58
N GLY A 845 30.72 -8.20 27.35
CA GLY A 845 30.37 -8.01 28.76
C GLY A 845 30.03 -9.35 29.40
N GLY A 846 31.04 -10.05 29.89
CA GLY A 846 30.86 -11.33 30.55
C GLY A 846 30.08 -11.21 31.87
N ALA A 847 29.06 -12.04 32.04
CA ALA A 847 28.78 -12.76 33.28
C ALA A 847 27.74 -13.87 33.00
N SER A 848 28.14 -15.08 33.38
CA SER A 848 27.37 -16.33 33.38
C SER A 848 25.99 -16.21 34.03
N ALA A 849 24.97 -16.76 33.39
CA ALA A 849 23.79 -17.32 34.07
C ALA A 849 23.40 -18.64 33.39
N ALA A 850 23.58 -19.72 34.12
CA ALA A 850 23.28 -21.10 33.76
C ALA A 850 21.75 -21.36 33.72
N PRO A 851 21.31 -22.47 33.08
CA PRO A 851 19.92 -22.70 32.71
C PRO A 851 19.10 -23.35 33.83
N ILE A 852 17.80 -23.06 33.90
CA ILE A 852 16.85 -23.84 34.68
C ILE A 852 16.12 -24.77 33.72
N GLU A 853 16.50 -26.05 33.77
CA GLU A 853 15.72 -27.17 33.27
C GLU A 853 14.48 -27.38 34.14
N GLY A 854 13.37 -27.79 33.52
CA GLY A 854 12.19 -28.24 34.27
C GLY A 854 10.97 -28.54 33.40
N GLY A 855 10.88 -29.78 32.91
CA GLY A 855 9.62 -30.55 32.90
C GLY A 855 8.68 -30.40 31.70
N LEU A 856 8.66 -31.43 30.86
CA LEU A 856 7.52 -31.79 30.02
C LEU A 856 6.29 -32.11 30.88
N GLY A 857 5.12 -31.62 30.46
CA GLY A 857 3.82 -32.07 30.93
C GLY A 857 2.74 -31.77 29.88
N ALA A 858 2.20 -32.81 29.28
CA ALA A 858 1.16 -32.77 28.25
C ALA A 858 -0.17 -32.20 28.79
N ALA A 859 -0.86 -31.38 28.00
CA ALA A 859 -2.30 -31.18 28.09
C ALA A 859 -2.87 -30.75 26.72
N PHE A 860 -3.52 -31.71 26.07
CA PHE A 860 -4.41 -31.55 24.93
C PHE A 860 -5.70 -30.81 25.34
N LEU A 861 -6.35 -30.19 24.34
CA LEU A 861 -7.79 -29.93 24.23
C LEU A 861 -8.50 -29.28 25.45
N THR A 862 -8.69 -27.96 25.38
CA THR A 862 -9.98 -27.34 25.77
C THR A 862 -10.19 -26.03 25.03
N VAL A 863 -11.20 -26.02 24.16
CA VAL A 863 -11.88 -24.82 23.67
C VAL A 863 -12.72 -24.26 24.83
N PRO A 864 -12.63 -22.98 25.21
CA PRO A 864 -13.71 -22.35 25.94
C PRO A 864 -14.59 -21.61 24.93
N ALA A 865 -15.77 -22.17 24.69
CA ALA A 865 -16.93 -21.39 24.32
C ALA A 865 -17.30 -20.49 25.51
N ASN A 866 -17.48 -19.19 25.27
CA ASN A 866 -18.58 -18.44 25.86
C ASN A 866 -18.70 -17.06 25.21
N ALA A 867 -19.62 -17.00 24.25
CA ALA A 867 -20.45 -15.84 24.05
C ALA A 867 -21.37 -15.64 25.27
N THR A 868 -21.89 -14.41 25.42
CA THR A 868 -22.91 -13.94 26.36
C THR A 868 -22.42 -13.36 27.70
N ALA A 869 -22.24 -12.04 27.72
CA ALA A 869 -22.43 -11.21 28.92
C ALA A 869 -22.65 -9.73 28.52
N GLU A 870 -23.68 -9.47 27.71
CA GLU A 870 -24.43 -8.22 27.82
C GLU A 870 -25.54 -8.44 28.86
N ALA A 871 -25.84 -7.39 29.64
CA ALA A 871 -26.89 -7.30 30.67
C ALA A 871 -26.54 -7.71 32.12
N ARG A 872 -25.82 -6.83 32.85
CA ARG A 872 -26.05 -6.59 34.30
C ARG A 872 -25.28 -5.38 34.87
N VAL A 873 -25.68 -4.15 34.53
CA VAL A 873 -25.38 -2.95 35.37
C VAL A 873 -26.56 -1.97 35.32
N ARG A 874 -27.73 -2.44 35.76
CA ARG A 874 -28.86 -1.60 36.17
C ARG A 874 -29.54 -2.23 37.38
N ARG A 875 -29.02 -1.92 38.58
CA ARG A 875 -29.74 -1.81 39.86
C ARG A 875 -28.70 -1.85 40.97
N GLU A 876 -28.35 -0.67 41.46
CA GLU A 876 -28.12 -0.37 42.87
C GLU A 876 -27.92 1.16 42.97
N ALA A 877 -29.06 1.84 42.81
CA ALA A 877 -29.35 3.08 43.50
C ALA A 877 -30.51 2.74 44.44
N ALA A 878 -30.14 2.31 45.64
CA ALA A 878 -30.88 2.41 46.90
C ALA A 878 -29.81 2.46 47.98
#